data_AF-A0A816GXY6-F1
#
_entry.id   AF-A0A816GXY6-F1
#
_cell.length_a   1.000
_cell.length_b   1.000
_cell.length_c   1.000
_cell.angle_alpha   90.00
_cell.angle_beta   90.00
_cell.angle_gamma   90.00
#
_symmetry.space_group_name_H-M   'P 1'
#
loop_
_entity.id
_entity.type
_entity.pdbx_description
1 polymer ?
#
loop_
_entity_poly.entity_id
_entity_poly.type
_entity_poly.pdbx_seq_one_letter_code
_entity_poly.pdbx_strand_id
1 'polypeptide(L)'
;MFCIYKELLLGQNRPDQYCQVLTELGDLYFHCEKLMESKTAYCDVIDTILGCHDGVTTWFKNDTLKTLLSSRGQLLQKCGIWGCLLGAIVTSKLAKYHIHLNCDQHLQTCLLSSYFLRSIFFYTLPHSEHDIDYATLFIDNSTYIWPGIQLTSDEFRLNPRSLMDTLAYICEALSRHDICLHILPVIALYDIFAVHCRNIQHTVQARLIRLRVLIQLDLFHEAHRIIQMLLDGQKLPSTHVSGRYQTSNADSIPLKLKPQYFDNSKSIISDYNLGILDVLLLTRLSPAMSRLYGSHLSIEFNYLLSLFFVRLASRIPVIANLDLFQSSELKQNLTTTITDPRYKTMLGGSRITSASKLKLYTFHDETTRSFVHVKSYLVGTGKLFAERCLNVLQQTDEMARDYPSNLQSFEYQLLIDCLSLLSECAHQCHLDQLAARYAMEVLKILSMIGEDNIYEKKVASGSAKRKASYPRLSAVSRYPRKKLNALNILFNTRYSHNLNVYAWLKQRANLCQIMLHQINALGKVKGTDDYIREEFANVNVYIKHGLNESEEYQCESMKATFLLYKALYNLSELVNINENIQELNTALQLFQSVLVVKQNNIISTDILYKKSLTQILLWEHQCVQDLDGTVLKLIVEKENDKLQAPIVDFVCI
;
A
#
# COMPACT_ATOMS: atom_id res chain seq x y z
N MET A 1 -3.87 32.76 -28.62
CA MET A 1 -3.50 31.84 -29.72
C MET A 1 -4.07 30.44 -29.48
N PHE A 2 -3.76 29.75 -28.37
CA PHE A 2 -4.31 28.43 -28.05
C PHE A 2 -5.86 28.33 -28.03
N CYS A 3 -6.58 29.34 -27.50
CA CYS A 3 -8.05 29.32 -27.50
C CYS A 3 -8.67 29.40 -28.91
N ILE A 4 -8.07 30.20 -29.80
CA ILE A 4 -8.52 30.32 -31.20
C ILE A 4 -8.25 29.01 -31.95
N TYR A 5 -7.11 28.38 -31.67
CA TYR A 5 -6.75 27.11 -32.25
C TYR A 5 -7.66 25.96 -31.75
N LYS A 6 -8.07 25.99 -30.47
CA LYS A 6 -9.07 25.08 -29.89
C LYS A 6 -10.39 25.11 -30.67
N GLU A 7 -10.95 26.30 -30.89
CA GLU A 7 -12.22 26.49 -31.61
C GLU A 7 -12.13 26.05 -33.08
N LEU A 8 -10.99 26.31 -33.73
CA LEU A 8 -10.74 25.90 -35.11
C LEU A 8 -10.65 24.38 -35.26
N LEU A 9 -10.01 23.68 -34.32
CA LEU A 9 -9.91 22.21 -34.32
C LEU A 9 -11.25 21.53 -34.05
N LEU A 10 -12.10 22.11 -33.19
CA LEU A 10 -13.49 21.67 -33.01
C LEU A 10 -14.27 21.79 -34.32
N GLY A 11 -14.14 22.93 -35.01
CA GLY A 11 -14.76 23.15 -36.32
C GLY A 11 -14.27 22.19 -37.42
N GLN A 12 -13.06 21.65 -37.30
CA GLN A 12 -12.47 20.70 -38.25
C GLN A 12 -12.67 19.22 -37.90
N ASN A 13 -13.38 18.91 -36.79
CA ASN A 13 -13.65 17.55 -36.31
C ASN A 13 -12.39 16.67 -36.15
N ARG A 14 -11.32 17.24 -35.56
CA ARG A 14 -10.07 16.52 -35.25
C ARG A 14 -9.92 16.31 -33.74
N PRO A 15 -10.56 15.27 -33.16
CA PRO A 15 -10.65 15.10 -31.72
C PRO A 15 -9.28 14.88 -31.05
N ASP A 16 -8.37 14.11 -31.68
CA ASP A 16 -7.06 13.81 -31.10
C ASP A 16 -6.21 15.06 -30.87
N GLN A 17 -6.14 15.93 -31.89
CA GLN A 17 -5.40 17.20 -31.81
C GLN A 17 -6.07 18.18 -30.85
N TYR A 18 -7.41 18.20 -30.82
CA TYR A 18 -8.17 18.99 -29.87
C TYR A 18 -7.87 18.60 -28.42
N CYS A 19 -7.86 17.30 -28.12
CA CYS A 19 -7.54 16.78 -26.78
C CYS A 19 -6.10 17.11 -26.36
N GLN A 20 -5.15 17.05 -27.29
CA GLN A 20 -3.76 17.41 -27.02
C GLN A 20 -3.63 18.89 -26.66
N VAL A 21 -4.22 19.78 -27.46
CA VAL A 21 -4.23 21.23 -27.22
C VAL A 21 -4.90 21.58 -25.90
N LEU A 22 -6.01 20.93 -25.57
CA LEU A 22 -6.68 21.10 -24.28
C LEU A 22 -5.82 20.66 -23.10
N THR A 23 -5.06 19.57 -23.25
CA THR A 23 -4.18 19.08 -22.19
C THR A 23 -3.07 20.10 -21.89
N GLU A 24 -2.42 20.62 -22.92
CA GLU A 24 -1.41 21.68 -22.77
C GLU A 24 -2.01 22.97 -22.20
N LEU A 25 -3.22 23.36 -22.64
CA LEU A 25 -3.94 24.51 -22.11
C LEU A 25 -4.29 24.33 -20.63
N GLY A 26 -4.68 23.11 -20.23
CA GLY A 26 -4.94 22.75 -18.84
C GLY A 26 -3.70 22.85 -17.95
N ASP A 27 -2.53 22.46 -18.47
CA ASP A 27 -1.24 22.62 -17.79
C ASP A 27 -0.88 24.11 -17.63
N LEU A 28 -1.07 24.91 -18.68
CA LEU A 28 -0.85 26.36 -18.63
C LEU A 28 -1.77 27.03 -17.60
N TYR A 29 -3.07 26.71 -17.60
CA TYR A 29 -4.00 27.24 -16.60
C TYR A 29 -3.61 26.83 -15.17
N PHE A 30 -3.14 25.60 -15.00
CA PHE A 30 -2.65 25.13 -13.69
C PHE A 30 -1.45 25.95 -13.22
N HIS A 31 -0.46 26.18 -14.09
CA HIS A 31 0.72 26.99 -13.77
C HIS A 31 0.39 28.49 -13.56
N CYS A 32 -0.68 28.99 -14.20
CA CYS A 32 -1.20 30.34 -13.99
C CYS A 32 -2.17 30.45 -12.78
N GLU A 33 -2.27 29.42 -11.93
CA GLU A 33 -3.16 29.35 -10.76
C GLU A 33 -4.67 29.46 -11.07
N LYS A 34 -5.06 29.28 -12.33
CA LYS A 34 -6.46 29.20 -12.80
C LYS A 34 -6.98 27.78 -12.66
N LEU A 35 -7.17 27.35 -11.41
CA LEU A 35 -7.47 25.95 -11.09
C LEU A 35 -8.81 25.46 -11.67
N MET A 36 -9.83 26.32 -11.71
CA MET A 36 -11.13 25.93 -12.24
C MET A 36 -11.08 25.72 -13.75
N GLU A 37 -10.45 26.64 -14.48
CA GLU A 37 -10.28 26.56 -15.93
C GLU A 37 -9.38 25.39 -16.33
N SER A 38 -8.35 25.10 -15.53
CA SER A 38 -7.51 23.90 -15.68
C SER A 38 -8.35 22.63 -15.53
N LYS A 39 -9.16 22.55 -14.47
CA LYS A 39 -10.04 21.40 -14.23
C LYS A 39 -11.03 21.20 -15.37
N THR A 40 -11.68 22.26 -15.85
CA THR A 40 -12.63 22.17 -16.97
C THR A 40 -11.94 21.70 -18.25
N ALA A 41 -10.76 22.24 -18.57
CA ALA A 41 -10.01 21.81 -19.75
C ALA A 41 -9.66 20.32 -19.70
N TYR A 42 -9.29 19.80 -18.53
CA TYR A 42 -9.04 18.36 -18.34
C TYR A 42 -10.30 17.52 -18.43
N CYS A 43 -11.42 17.94 -17.84
CA CYS A 43 -12.69 17.23 -17.98
C CYS A 43 -13.14 17.17 -19.45
N ASP A 44 -13.04 18.28 -20.18
CA ASP A 44 -13.37 18.35 -21.62
C ASP A 44 -12.58 17.31 -22.45
N VAL A 45 -11.31 17.06 -22.09
CA VAL A 45 -10.49 16.01 -22.75
C VAL A 45 -11.08 14.63 -22.52
N ILE A 46 -11.43 14.30 -21.28
CA ILE A 46 -11.99 12.98 -20.92
C ILE A 46 -13.35 12.78 -21.58
N ASP A 47 -14.17 13.81 -21.58
CA ASP A 47 -15.50 13.81 -22.22
C ASP A 47 -15.39 13.58 -23.73
N THR A 48 -14.40 14.20 -24.37
CA THR A 48 -14.12 14.01 -25.80
C THR A 48 -13.61 12.58 -26.08
N ILE A 49 -12.70 12.05 -25.26
CA ILE A 49 -12.13 10.70 -25.43
C ILE A 49 -13.20 9.62 -25.22
N LEU A 50 -14.06 9.77 -24.21
CA LEU A 50 -15.11 8.82 -23.88
C LEU A 50 -16.39 9.05 -24.71
N GLY A 51 -16.53 10.20 -25.36
CA GLY A 51 -17.75 10.58 -26.08
C GLY A 51 -18.97 10.71 -25.15
N CYS A 52 -18.78 11.23 -23.94
CA CYS A 52 -19.83 11.43 -22.94
C CYS A 52 -19.67 12.77 -22.23
N HIS A 53 -20.71 13.23 -21.54
CA HIS A 53 -20.65 14.43 -20.71
C HIS A 53 -20.36 14.05 -19.25
N ASP A 54 -19.42 14.76 -18.62
CA ASP A 54 -18.97 14.55 -17.24
C ASP A 54 -18.52 13.10 -16.97
N GLY A 55 -17.68 12.57 -17.85
CA GLY A 55 -17.19 11.20 -17.79
C GLY A 55 -16.42 10.89 -16.52
N VAL A 56 -15.73 11.87 -15.92
CA VAL A 56 -14.93 11.69 -14.70
C VAL A 56 -15.79 11.33 -13.48
N THR A 57 -17.00 11.87 -13.35
CA THR A 57 -17.88 11.58 -12.20
C THR A 57 -18.92 10.50 -12.52
N THR A 58 -19.32 10.38 -13.79
CA THR A 58 -20.46 9.53 -14.18
C THR A 58 -20.07 8.12 -14.58
N TRP A 59 -18.80 7.84 -14.92
CA TRP A 59 -18.38 6.52 -15.41
C TRP A 59 -18.66 5.39 -14.40
N PHE A 60 -18.59 5.67 -13.09
CA PHE A 60 -18.88 4.69 -12.04
C PHE A 60 -20.38 4.49 -11.78
N LYS A 61 -21.26 5.33 -12.32
CA LYS A 61 -22.73 5.15 -12.21
C LYS A 61 -23.33 4.58 -13.48
N ASN A 62 -22.66 4.75 -14.61
CA ASN A 62 -23.14 4.31 -15.91
C ASN A 62 -22.63 2.90 -16.24
N ASP A 63 -23.52 1.91 -16.20
CA ASP A 63 -23.17 0.51 -16.46
C ASP A 63 -22.62 0.27 -17.87
N THR A 64 -23.01 1.08 -18.86
CA THR A 64 -22.45 0.98 -20.21
C THR A 64 -20.96 1.37 -20.24
N LEU A 65 -20.58 2.44 -19.53
CA LEU A 65 -19.19 2.88 -19.41
C LEU A 65 -18.38 1.92 -18.55
N LYS A 66 -18.94 1.39 -17.46
CA LYS A 66 -18.29 0.31 -16.70
C LYS A 66 -17.98 -0.90 -17.58
N THR A 67 -18.96 -1.33 -18.37
CA THR A 67 -18.78 -2.49 -19.26
C THR A 67 -17.71 -2.21 -20.30
N LEU A 68 -17.68 -0.99 -20.87
CA LEU A 68 -16.65 -0.55 -21.82
C LEU A 68 -15.24 -0.52 -21.19
N LEU A 69 -15.11 -0.05 -19.95
CA LEU A 69 -13.84 0.10 -19.24
C LEU A 69 -13.30 -1.23 -18.72
N SER A 70 -14.20 -2.10 -18.24
CA SER A 70 -13.87 -3.43 -17.71
C SER A 70 -13.63 -4.46 -18.81
N SER A 71 -14.22 -4.27 -19.99
CA SER A 71 -14.02 -5.19 -21.11
C SER A 71 -12.61 -5.05 -21.66
N ARG A 72 -11.99 -6.20 -21.95
CA ARG A 72 -10.68 -6.24 -22.58
C ARG A 72 -10.79 -5.69 -23.99
N GLY A 73 -10.45 -4.42 -24.10
CA GLY A 73 -10.06 -3.82 -25.35
C GLY A 73 -11.13 -3.20 -26.22
N GLN A 74 -12.40 -3.25 -25.82
CA GLN A 74 -13.40 -2.35 -26.40
C GLN A 74 -13.04 -0.89 -26.13
N LEU A 75 -12.45 -0.59 -24.96
CA LEU A 75 -11.91 0.74 -24.67
C LEU A 75 -10.82 1.15 -25.67
N LEU A 76 -9.91 0.23 -26.01
CA LEU A 76 -8.85 0.50 -26.98
C LEU A 76 -9.41 0.66 -28.40
N GLN A 77 -10.40 -0.16 -28.77
CA GLN A 77 -11.10 -0.03 -30.06
C GLN A 77 -11.81 1.31 -30.21
N LYS A 78 -12.38 1.84 -29.11
CA LYS A 78 -13.08 3.13 -29.12
C LYS A 78 -12.13 4.32 -29.11
N CYS A 79 -11.16 4.33 -28.19
CA CYS A 79 -10.33 5.51 -27.91
C CYS A 79 -8.99 5.50 -28.65
N GLY A 80 -8.56 4.37 -29.19
CA GLY A 80 -7.22 4.19 -29.75
C GLY A 80 -6.11 4.26 -28.69
N ILE A 81 -4.88 3.96 -29.11
CA ILE A 81 -3.71 3.95 -28.20
C ILE A 81 -3.46 5.35 -27.61
N TRP A 82 -3.48 6.37 -28.46
CA TRP A 82 -3.19 7.75 -28.05
C TRP A 82 -4.28 8.34 -27.17
N GLY A 83 -5.56 8.08 -27.46
CA GLY A 83 -6.66 8.50 -26.60
C GLY A 83 -6.60 7.84 -25.22
N CYS A 84 -6.24 6.55 -25.14
CA CYS A 84 -6.01 5.89 -23.84
C CYS A 84 -4.81 6.50 -23.09
N LEU A 85 -3.67 6.72 -23.75
CA LEU A 85 -2.50 7.32 -23.10
C LEU A 85 -2.78 8.73 -22.56
N LEU A 86 -3.40 9.57 -23.39
CA LEU A 86 -3.76 10.94 -23.02
C LEU A 86 -4.81 10.94 -21.90
N GLY A 87 -5.83 10.08 -22.01
CA GLY A 87 -6.85 9.89 -20.98
C GLY A 87 -6.24 9.48 -19.63
N ALA A 88 -5.29 8.55 -19.63
CA ALA A 88 -4.56 8.15 -18.43
C ALA A 88 -3.78 9.32 -17.81
N ILE A 89 -3.06 10.10 -18.62
CA ILE A 89 -2.27 11.25 -18.13
C ILE A 89 -3.19 12.31 -17.54
N VAL A 90 -4.25 12.71 -18.24
CA VAL A 90 -5.17 13.77 -17.80
C VAL A 90 -5.94 13.36 -16.54
N THR A 91 -6.45 12.13 -16.48
CA THR A 91 -7.10 11.61 -15.26
C THR A 91 -6.13 11.57 -14.07
N SER A 92 -4.87 11.17 -14.28
CA SER A 92 -3.87 11.19 -13.21
C SER A 92 -3.58 12.61 -12.70
N LYS A 93 -3.53 13.61 -13.59
CA LYS A 93 -3.38 15.03 -13.21
C LYS A 93 -4.60 15.55 -12.46
N LEU A 94 -5.82 15.18 -12.88
CA LEU A 94 -7.05 15.52 -12.16
C LEU A 94 -7.05 14.96 -10.74
N ALA A 95 -6.69 13.68 -10.57
CA ALA A 95 -6.57 13.05 -9.27
C ALA A 95 -5.49 13.72 -8.40
N LYS A 96 -4.32 14.01 -8.99
CA LYS A 96 -3.18 14.59 -8.27
C LYS A 96 -3.41 16.04 -7.84
N TYR A 97 -4.01 16.86 -8.69
CA TYR A 97 -4.05 18.32 -8.51
C TYR A 97 -5.41 18.85 -8.07
N HIS A 98 -6.51 18.23 -8.51
CA HIS A 98 -7.85 18.80 -8.37
C HIS A 98 -8.76 18.02 -7.42
N ILE A 99 -8.61 16.70 -7.32
CA ILE A 99 -9.53 15.82 -6.59
C ILE A 99 -8.77 15.11 -5.45
N HIS A 100 -8.32 15.83 -4.42
CA HIS A 100 -7.51 15.25 -3.33
C HIS A 100 -8.23 15.17 -1.97
N LEU A 101 -9.33 15.90 -1.78
CA LEU A 101 -10.08 15.91 -0.51
C LEU A 101 -11.24 14.90 -0.47
N ASN A 102 -11.82 14.61 -1.63
CA ASN A 102 -12.89 13.63 -1.77
C ASN A 102 -12.28 12.25 -2.02
N CYS A 103 -12.33 11.36 -1.03
CA CYS A 103 -11.65 10.07 -1.09
C CYS A 103 -12.21 9.17 -2.21
N ASP A 104 -13.54 9.07 -2.31
CA ASP A 104 -14.14 8.16 -3.28
C ASP A 104 -14.01 8.69 -4.71
N GLN A 105 -14.15 10.00 -4.92
CA GLN A 105 -13.92 10.60 -6.24
C GLN A 105 -12.44 10.53 -6.66
N HIS A 106 -11.52 10.70 -5.72
CA HIS A 106 -10.07 10.53 -5.96
C HIS A 106 -9.76 9.10 -6.41
N LEU A 107 -10.28 8.12 -5.67
CA LEU A 107 -10.13 6.70 -5.98
C LEU A 107 -10.71 6.35 -7.35
N GLN A 108 -11.92 6.81 -7.65
CA GLN A 108 -12.57 6.61 -8.94
C GLN A 108 -11.74 7.22 -10.09
N THR A 109 -11.18 8.41 -9.89
CA THR A 109 -10.36 9.05 -10.92
C THR A 109 -9.06 8.27 -11.15
N CYS A 110 -8.43 7.74 -10.09
CA CYS A 110 -7.25 6.88 -10.20
C CYS A 110 -7.56 5.56 -10.92
N LEU A 111 -8.73 4.97 -10.65
CA LEU A 111 -9.20 3.78 -11.33
C LEU A 111 -9.45 4.02 -12.81
N LEU A 112 -10.10 5.13 -13.17
CA LEU A 112 -10.31 5.49 -14.56
C LEU A 112 -8.98 5.59 -15.32
N SER A 113 -7.97 6.22 -14.71
CA SER A 113 -6.61 6.26 -15.26
C SER A 113 -6.02 4.86 -15.45
N SER A 114 -6.17 3.99 -14.46
CA SER A 114 -5.68 2.61 -14.54
C SER A 114 -6.38 1.78 -15.64
N TYR A 115 -7.68 1.98 -15.90
CA TYR A 115 -8.39 1.31 -16.99
C TYR A 115 -7.83 1.69 -18.36
N PHE A 116 -7.51 2.98 -18.56
CA PHE A 116 -6.84 3.45 -19.77
C PHE A 116 -5.45 2.85 -19.94
N LEU A 117 -4.67 2.68 -18.88
CA LEU A 117 -3.34 2.07 -18.96
C LEU A 117 -3.43 0.55 -19.21
N ARG A 118 -4.35 -0.12 -18.53
CA ARG A 118 -4.62 -1.56 -18.68
C ARG A 118 -5.07 -1.92 -20.08
N SER A 119 -5.96 -1.12 -20.68
CA SER A 119 -6.47 -1.39 -22.03
C SER A 119 -5.35 -1.44 -23.07
N ILE A 120 -4.29 -0.65 -22.92
CA ILE A 120 -3.15 -0.65 -23.83
C ILE A 120 -2.25 -1.87 -23.58
N PHE A 121 -2.10 -2.26 -22.31
CA PHE A 121 -1.23 -3.36 -21.90
C PHE A 121 -1.82 -4.75 -22.18
N PHE A 122 -3.14 -4.93 -22.15
CA PHE A 122 -3.75 -6.23 -22.48
C PHE A 122 -3.49 -6.67 -23.93
N TYR A 123 -3.20 -5.74 -24.85
CA TYR A 123 -2.90 -6.08 -26.24
C TYR A 123 -1.43 -6.35 -26.55
N THR A 124 -0.51 -6.14 -25.59
CA THR A 124 0.92 -6.38 -25.81
C THR A 124 1.35 -7.82 -25.57
N LEU A 125 0.62 -8.54 -24.73
CA LEU A 125 1.05 -9.82 -24.19
C LEU A 125 0.02 -10.90 -24.53
N PRO A 126 0.36 -11.88 -25.38
CA PRO A 126 -0.62 -12.81 -25.94
C PRO A 126 -1.25 -13.83 -24.97
N HIS A 127 -0.97 -13.85 -23.65
CA HIS A 127 -1.27 -15.03 -22.81
C HIS A 127 -1.74 -14.78 -21.36
N SER A 128 -2.01 -13.55 -20.92
CA SER A 128 -2.39 -13.28 -19.52
C SER A 128 -3.89 -13.00 -19.41
N GLU A 129 -4.69 -14.03 -19.11
CA GLU A 129 -6.13 -13.89 -18.96
C GLU A 129 -6.57 -13.43 -17.57
N HIS A 130 -5.68 -13.41 -16.58
CA HIS A 130 -6.01 -12.96 -15.24
C HIS A 130 -5.03 -11.90 -14.77
N ASP A 131 -5.51 -10.97 -13.92
CA ASP A 131 -4.66 -9.91 -13.36
C ASP A 131 -3.53 -10.48 -12.49
N ILE A 132 -3.76 -11.64 -11.87
CA ILE A 132 -2.78 -12.33 -11.03
C ILE A 132 -1.59 -12.87 -11.82
N ASP A 133 -1.77 -13.22 -13.10
CA ASP A 133 -0.70 -13.78 -13.93
C ASP A 133 0.46 -12.77 -14.10
N TYR A 134 0.14 -11.47 -14.05
CA TYR A 134 1.12 -10.38 -14.07
C TYR A 134 2.04 -10.35 -12.84
N ALA A 135 1.69 -11.04 -11.75
CA ALA A 135 2.58 -11.23 -10.60
C ALA A 135 3.88 -11.98 -10.97
N THR A 136 3.83 -12.85 -11.99
CA THR A 136 4.97 -13.66 -12.44
C THR A 136 5.71 -13.08 -13.65
N LEU A 137 5.16 -12.01 -14.24
CA LEU A 137 5.68 -11.45 -15.48
C LEU A 137 7.01 -10.73 -15.24
N PHE A 138 8.09 -11.21 -15.86
CA PHE A 138 9.38 -10.54 -15.88
C PHE A 138 9.86 -10.46 -17.32
N ILE A 139 9.89 -9.25 -17.87
CA ILE A 139 10.33 -9.05 -19.25
C ILE A 139 11.85 -8.90 -19.29
N ASP A 140 12.45 -9.54 -20.29
CA ASP A 140 13.87 -9.40 -20.59
C ASP A 140 14.11 -8.11 -21.37
N ASN A 141 15.28 -7.49 -21.16
CA ASN A 141 15.69 -6.18 -21.69
C ASN A 141 15.56 -6.01 -23.23
N SER A 142 15.31 -7.09 -23.97
CA SER A 142 15.20 -7.12 -25.44
C SER A 142 13.76 -7.02 -25.98
N THR A 143 12.75 -6.85 -25.11
CA THR A 143 11.35 -6.93 -25.55
C THR A 143 10.81 -5.54 -25.86
N TYR A 144 10.46 -5.29 -27.12
CA TYR A 144 9.69 -4.11 -27.50
C TYR A 144 8.34 -4.13 -26.75
N ILE A 145 7.99 -3.01 -26.10
CA ILE A 145 6.72 -2.89 -25.36
C ILE A 145 5.54 -3.15 -26.29
N TRP A 146 5.58 -2.51 -27.46
CA TRP A 146 4.64 -2.67 -28.55
C TRP A 146 5.44 -2.89 -29.84
N PRO A 147 5.40 -4.10 -30.43
CA PRO A 147 6.06 -4.35 -31.71
C PRO A 147 5.58 -3.34 -32.76
N GLY A 148 6.50 -2.62 -33.40
CA GLY A 148 6.18 -1.66 -34.47
C GLY A 148 5.65 -0.29 -34.04
N ILE A 149 5.47 -0.01 -32.73
CA ILE A 149 5.05 1.31 -32.25
C ILE A 149 6.22 1.99 -31.54
N GLN A 150 6.65 3.13 -32.06
CA GLN A 150 7.62 4.00 -31.41
C GLN A 150 6.86 5.07 -30.60
N LEU A 151 6.72 4.87 -29.28
CA LEU A 151 6.02 5.82 -28.41
C LEU A 151 6.74 7.15 -28.28
N THR A 152 8.07 7.11 -28.28
CA THR A 152 8.93 8.24 -27.95
C THR A 152 9.48 8.95 -29.18
N SER A 153 9.01 8.61 -30.39
CA SER A 153 9.46 9.27 -31.61
C SER A 153 8.89 10.67 -31.79
N ASP A 154 7.71 10.94 -31.22
CA ASP A 154 7.02 12.22 -31.29
C ASP A 154 6.72 12.74 -29.88
N GLU A 155 7.57 13.65 -29.40
CA GLU A 155 7.46 14.23 -28.06
C GLU A 155 6.16 15.02 -27.85
N PHE A 156 5.58 15.56 -28.93
CA PHE A 156 4.33 16.32 -28.85
C PHE A 156 3.14 15.40 -28.60
N ARG A 157 3.13 14.20 -29.19
CA ARG A 157 2.05 13.21 -28.94
C ARG A 157 2.10 12.62 -27.54
N LEU A 158 3.31 12.34 -27.03
CA LEU A 158 3.50 11.75 -25.72
C LEU A 158 4.85 12.14 -25.13
N ASN A 159 4.81 12.89 -24.05
CA ASN A 159 5.99 13.12 -23.24
C ASN A 159 6.29 11.88 -22.37
N PRO A 160 7.43 11.19 -22.55
CA PRO A 160 7.76 9.99 -21.78
C PRO A 160 7.87 10.27 -20.28
N ARG A 161 8.28 11.48 -19.88
CA ARG A 161 8.36 11.86 -18.46
C ARG A 161 6.97 11.94 -17.84
N SER A 162 6.00 12.51 -18.55
CA SER A 162 4.62 12.59 -18.09
C SER A 162 4.01 11.20 -17.92
N LEU A 163 4.26 10.27 -18.85
CA LEU A 163 3.79 8.89 -18.71
C LEU A 163 4.46 8.16 -17.54
N MET A 164 5.78 8.32 -17.35
CA MET A 164 6.50 7.77 -16.20
C MET A 164 5.95 8.29 -14.86
N ASP A 165 5.68 9.59 -14.77
CA ASP A 165 5.09 10.19 -13.57
C ASP A 165 3.66 9.72 -13.32
N THR A 166 2.85 9.58 -14.38
CA THR A 166 1.50 9.01 -14.30
C THR A 166 1.53 7.56 -13.82
N LEU A 167 2.40 6.72 -14.38
CA LEU A 167 2.54 5.32 -13.97
C LEU A 167 2.98 5.20 -12.52
N ALA A 168 4.00 5.95 -12.11
CA ALA A 168 4.48 5.98 -10.74
C ALA A 168 3.36 6.40 -9.78
N TYR A 169 2.66 7.50 -10.08
CA TYR A 169 1.58 8.04 -9.26
C TYR A 169 0.41 7.06 -9.12
N ILE A 170 -0.08 6.51 -10.23
CA ILE A 170 -1.26 5.62 -10.21
C ILE A 170 -0.95 4.30 -9.48
N CYS A 171 0.23 3.71 -9.73
CA CYS A 171 0.66 2.51 -9.02
C CYS A 171 0.74 2.76 -7.52
N GLU A 172 1.31 3.89 -7.13
CA GLU A 172 1.49 4.27 -5.74
C GLU A 172 0.16 4.59 -5.05
N ALA A 173 -0.70 5.43 -5.65
CA ALA A 173 -2.01 5.78 -5.13
C ALA A 173 -2.91 4.55 -4.93
N LEU A 174 -3.05 3.70 -5.95
CA LEU A 174 -3.93 2.52 -5.89
C LEU A 174 -3.38 1.43 -4.94
N SER A 175 -2.05 1.27 -4.84
CA SER A 175 -1.45 0.36 -3.86
C SER A 175 -1.79 0.74 -2.41
N ARG A 176 -1.94 2.03 -2.10
CA ARG A 176 -2.33 2.48 -0.74
C ARG A 176 -3.80 2.30 -0.43
N HIS A 177 -4.66 2.34 -1.44
CA HIS A 177 -6.08 1.99 -1.29
C HIS A 177 -6.34 0.48 -1.22
N ASP A 178 -5.28 -0.33 -1.17
CA ASP A 178 -5.31 -1.80 -1.09
C ASP A 178 -5.99 -2.48 -2.31
N ILE A 179 -5.91 -1.83 -3.49
CA ILE A 179 -6.44 -2.37 -4.75
C ILE A 179 -5.33 -3.14 -5.50
N CYS A 180 -4.80 -4.17 -4.83
CA CYS A 180 -3.53 -4.79 -5.20
C CYS A 180 -3.63 -5.72 -6.43
N LEU A 181 -4.75 -6.42 -6.65
CA LEU A 181 -4.90 -7.29 -7.85
C LEU A 181 -5.03 -6.46 -9.13
N HIS A 182 -5.93 -5.48 -9.13
CA HIS A 182 -6.19 -4.63 -10.29
C HIS A 182 -4.97 -3.83 -10.75
N ILE A 183 -4.03 -3.53 -9.85
CA ILE A 183 -2.87 -2.70 -10.21
C ILE A 183 -1.70 -3.50 -10.80
N LEU A 184 -1.66 -4.83 -10.65
CA LEU A 184 -0.57 -5.68 -11.14
C LEU A 184 -0.22 -5.46 -12.63
N PRO A 185 -1.20 -5.39 -13.57
CA PRO A 185 -0.87 -5.15 -14.97
C PRO A 185 -0.24 -3.77 -15.20
N VAL A 186 -0.68 -2.75 -14.47
CA VAL A 186 -0.16 -1.38 -14.59
C VAL A 186 1.27 -1.29 -14.02
N ILE A 187 1.54 -1.99 -12.90
CA ILE A 187 2.90 -2.07 -12.34
C ILE A 187 3.84 -2.79 -13.29
N ALA A 188 3.38 -3.87 -13.93
CA ALA A 188 4.17 -4.54 -14.96
C ALA A 188 4.46 -3.61 -16.14
N LEU A 189 3.47 -2.88 -16.65
CA LEU A 189 3.67 -1.85 -17.67
C LEU A 189 4.70 -0.80 -17.22
N TYR A 190 4.64 -0.37 -15.96
CA TYR A 190 5.56 0.60 -15.39
C TYR A 190 7.01 0.09 -15.36
N ASP A 191 7.26 -1.13 -14.88
CA ASP A 191 8.59 -1.75 -14.86
C ASP A 191 9.16 -1.86 -16.28
N ILE A 192 8.35 -2.32 -17.24
CA ILE A 192 8.75 -2.46 -18.64
C ILE A 192 9.09 -1.11 -19.26
N PHE A 193 8.23 -0.11 -19.06
CA PHE A 193 8.43 1.22 -19.62
C PHE A 193 9.64 1.92 -18.99
N ALA A 194 9.86 1.76 -17.67
CA ALA A 194 11.05 2.25 -16.98
C ALA A 194 12.35 1.65 -17.54
N VAL A 195 12.34 0.33 -17.80
CA VAL A 195 13.48 -0.37 -18.41
C VAL A 195 13.73 0.11 -19.83
N HIS A 196 12.67 0.28 -20.63
CA HIS A 196 12.76 0.79 -22.00
C HIS A 196 13.36 2.21 -22.05
N CYS A 197 12.94 3.09 -21.14
CA CYS A 197 13.50 4.44 -20.96
C CYS A 197 14.90 4.45 -20.32
N ARG A 198 15.46 3.28 -19.97
CA ARG A 198 16.74 3.10 -19.27
C ARG A 198 16.84 3.89 -17.96
N ASN A 199 15.72 4.08 -17.27
CA ASN A 199 15.67 4.83 -16.03
C ASN A 199 15.76 3.87 -14.83
N ILE A 200 16.95 3.77 -14.24
CA ILE A 200 17.24 2.88 -13.11
C ILE A 200 16.37 3.20 -11.89
N GLN A 201 16.25 4.48 -11.52
CA GLN A 201 15.50 4.88 -10.33
C GLN A 201 14.04 4.47 -10.43
N HIS A 202 13.41 4.72 -11.59
CA HIS A 202 12.04 4.32 -11.82
C HIS A 202 11.88 2.80 -11.96
N THR A 203 12.88 2.09 -12.50
CA THR A 203 12.85 0.61 -12.55
C THR A 203 12.84 0.03 -11.13
N VAL A 204 13.71 0.54 -10.26
CA VAL A 204 13.76 0.12 -8.86
C VAL A 204 12.45 0.50 -8.15
N GLN A 205 11.95 1.72 -8.34
CA GLN A 205 10.68 2.16 -7.75
C GLN A 205 9.50 1.27 -8.19
N ALA A 206 9.39 0.94 -9.48
CA ALA A 206 8.35 0.03 -9.98
C ALA A 206 8.39 -1.33 -9.28
N ARG A 207 9.60 -1.87 -9.09
CA ARG A 207 9.82 -3.16 -8.40
C ARG A 207 9.55 -3.07 -6.90
N LEU A 208 9.86 -1.96 -6.24
CA LEU A 208 9.51 -1.76 -4.83
C LEU A 208 7.99 -1.66 -4.62
N ILE A 209 7.28 -0.93 -5.49
CA ILE A 209 5.80 -0.88 -5.45
C ILE A 209 5.22 -2.28 -5.73
N ARG A 210 5.78 -3.01 -6.70
CA ARG A 210 5.40 -4.40 -6.97
C ARG A 210 5.62 -5.29 -5.75
N LEU A 211 6.77 -5.18 -5.10
CA LEU A 211 7.10 -5.94 -3.89
C LEU A 211 6.08 -5.67 -2.79
N ARG A 212 5.73 -4.39 -2.54
CA ARG A 212 4.69 -4.00 -1.57
C ARG A 212 3.34 -4.68 -1.88
N VAL A 213 2.91 -4.62 -3.14
CA VAL A 213 1.66 -5.23 -3.61
C VAL A 213 1.66 -6.75 -3.47
N LEU A 214 2.76 -7.42 -3.81
CA LEU A 214 2.87 -8.88 -3.68
C LEU A 214 2.86 -9.31 -2.21
N ILE A 215 3.50 -8.55 -1.32
CA ILE A 215 3.45 -8.80 0.12
C ILE A 215 2.01 -8.62 0.66
N GLN A 216 1.29 -7.59 0.19
CA GLN A 216 -0.13 -7.37 0.56
C GLN A 216 -1.06 -8.48 0.06
N LEU A 217 -0.71 -9.14 -1.06
CA LEU A 217 -1.42 -10.29 -1.62
C LEU A 217 -0.94 -11.64 -1.05
N ASP A 218 0.00 -11.64 -0.11
CA ASP A 218 0.64 -12.84 0.45
C ASP A 218 1.34 -13.75 -0.58
N LEU A 219 1.74 -13.18 -1.73
CA LEU A 219 2.49 -13.88 -2.77
C LEU A 219 3.99 -13.88 -2.44
N PHE A 220 4.37 -14.64 -1.40
CA PHE A 220 5.73 -14.60 -0.83
C PHE A 220 6.82 -15.16 -1.77
N HIS A 221 6.51 -16.15 -2.59
CA HIS A 221 7.41 -16.65 -3.64
C HIS A 221 7.83 -15.54 -4.62
N GLU A 222 6.86 -14.85 -5.21
CA GLU A 222 7.07 -13.78 -6.17
C GLU A 222 7.74 -12.57 -5.50
N ALA A 223 7.33 -12.24 -4.27
CA ALA A 223 7.96 -11.18 -3.48
C ALA A 223 9.44 -11.47 -3.20
N HIS A 224 9.78 -12.68 -2.75
CA HIS A 224 11.16 -13.10 -2.52
C HIS A 224 12.00 -13.04 -3.81
N ARG A 225 11.41 -13.42 -4.95
CA ARG A 225 12.08 -13.30 -6.24
C ARG A 225 12.44 -11.85 -6.59
N ILE A 226 11.55 -10.88 -6.33
CA ILE A 226 11.86 -9.46 -6.52
C ILE A 226 12.96 -9.00 -5.55
N ILE A 227 12.90 -9.42 -4.29
CA ILE A 227 13.93 -9.09 -3.30
C ILE A 227 15.31 -9.56 -3.78
N GLN A 228 15.42 -10.82 -4.24
CA GLN A 228 16.67 -11.35 -4.79
C GLN A 228 17.13 -10.57 -6.03
N MET A 229 16.22 -10.22 -6.94
CA MET A 229 16.56 -9.42 -8.11
C MET A 229 17.11 -8.03 -7.75
N LEU A 230 16.58 -7.40 -6.69
CA LEU A 230 17.07 -6.11 -6.19
C LEU A 230 18.40 -6.25 -5.44
N LEU A 231 18.60 -7.31 -4.65
CA LEU A 231 19.87 -7.57 -3.98
C LEU A 231 21.01 -7.81 -4.97
N ASP A 232 20.75 -8.60 -6.01
CA ASP A 232 21.74 -8.97 -7.03
C ASP A 232 21.89 -7.93 -8.16
N GLY A 233 20.96 -6.97 -8.26
CA GLY A 233 20.91 -6.02 -9.38
C GLY A 233 20.57 -6.66 -10.73
N GLN A 234 19.85 -7.78 -10.72
CA GLN A 234 19.46 -8.48 -11.94
C GLN A 234 18.45 -7.68 -12.77
N LYS A 235 18.59 -7.75 -14.10
CA LYS A 235 17.70 -7.08 -15.07
C LYS A 235 17.57 -5.56 -14.86
N LEU A 236 18.59 -4.89 -14.30
CA LEU A 236 18.62 -3.43 -14.30
C LEU A 236 19.06 -2.90 -15.68
N PRO A 237 18.56 -1.74 -16.11
CA PRO A 237 19.05 -1.09 -17.33
C PRO A 237 20.56 -0.86 -17.25
N SER A 238 21.31 -1.23 -18.30
CA SER A 238 22.73 -0.89 -18.37
C SER A 238 22.87 0.61 -18.63
N THR A 239 23.61 1.32 -17.77
CA THR A 239 23.94 2.75 -17.99
C THR A 239 24.90 2.95 -19.17
N HIS A 240 25.60 1.90 -19.59
CA HIS A 240 26.54 1.97 -20.70
C HIS A 240 25.84 1.67 -22.04
N VAL A 241 26.08 2.54 -23.03
CA VAL A 241 25.78 2.33 -24.46
C VAL A 241 26.56 1.13 -25.03
N SER A 242 27.59 0.67 -24.32
CA SER A 242 28.31 -0.59 -24.53
C SER A 242 28.10 -1.49 -23.31
N GLY A 243 27.29 -2.53 -23.47
CA GLY A 243 26.84 -3.38 -22.36
C GLY A 243 27.97 -3.82 -21.42
N ARG A 244 27.83 -3.49 -20.13
CA ARG A 244 28.36 -4.24 -18.97
C ARG A 244 27.95 -3.56 -17.66
N TYR A 245 26.85 -4.04 -17.08
CA TYR A 245 26.82 -4.37 -15.66
C TYR A 245 26.50 -5.86 -15.49
N GLN A 246 27.16 -6.69 -16.30
CA GLN A 246 27.51 -8.01 -15.80
C GLN A 246 28.74 -7.76 -14.95
N THR A 247 28.64 -8.02 -13.66
CA THR A 247 29.82 -8.19 -12.81
C THR A 247 30.78 -9.08 -13.59
N SER A 248 31.98 -8.57 -13.83
CA SER A 248 33.06 -9.27 -14.52
C SER A 248 33.42 -10.53 -13.73
N ASN A 249 32.72 -11.63 -14.00
CA ASN A 249 33.00 -13.01 -13.57
C ASN A 249 32.17 -14.03 -14.38
N ALA A 250 31.74 -13.68 -15.61
CA ALA A 250 30.96 -14.59 -16.45
C ALA A 250 31.77 -15.78 -17.01
N ASP A 251 33.10 -15.74 -16.91
CA ASP A 251 33.97 -16.79 -17.47
C ASP A 251 34.61 -17.72 -16.42
N SER A 252 34.20 -17.65 -15.14
CA SER A 252 34.72 -18.57 -14.13
C SER A 252 33.82 -18.80 -12.92
N ILE A 253 32.63 -19.37 -13.11
CA ILE A 253 31.95 -20.12 -12.04
C ILE A 253 31.32 -21.39 -12.65
N PRO A 254 31.72 -22.60 -12.21
CA PRO A 254 31.15 -23.85 -12.68
C PRO A 254 29.76 -24.08 -12.04
N LEU A 255 28.82 -24.61 -12.84
CA LEU A 255 27.43 -24.95 -12.50
C LEU A 255 26.52 -23.78 -12.06
N LYS A 256 25.65 -23.35 -12.99
CA LYS A 256 24.44 -22.57 -12.68
C LYS A 256 23.53 -23.40 -11.76
N LEU A 257 23.70 -23.28 -10.45
CA LEU A 257 22.69 -23.66 -9.47
C LEU A 257 21.41 -22.90 -9.85
N LYS A 258 20.29 -23.61 -10.02
CA LYS A 258 18.99 -22.95 -10.22
C LYS A 258 18.76 -22.01 -9.04
N PRO A 259 18.35 -20.76 -9.27
CA PRO A 259 18.04 -19.85 -8.17
C PRO A 259 16.94 -20.48 -7.32
N GLN A 260 17.18 -20.58 -6.02
CA GLN A 260 16.20 -21.11 -5.06
C GLN A 260 15.36 -19.95 -4.54
N TYR A 261 14.05 -20.13 -4.58
CA TYR A 261 13.08 -19.14 -4.10
C TYR A 261 12.15 -19.78 -3.07
N PHE A 262 11.62 -18.95 -2.16
CA PHE A 262 10.64 -19.34 -1.16
C PHE A 262 9.46 -20.03 -1.84
N ASP A 263 9.01 -21.17 -1.32
CA ASP A 263 7.98 -21.99 -1.95
C ASP A 263 6.68 -21.91 -1.15
N ASN A 264 5.67 -21.24 -1.72
CA ASN A 264 4.35 -21.08 -1.09
C ASN A 264 3.61 -22.43 -0.94
N SER A 265 3.97 -23.46 -1.73
CA SER A 265 3.33 -24.78 -1.62
C SER A 265 3.84 -25.60 -0.44
N LYS A 266 4.93 -25.16 0.20
CA LYS A 266 5.56 -25.84 1.34
C LYS A 266 5.33 -25.06 2.63
N SER A 267 5.29 -25.79 3.73
CA SER A 267 5.27 -25.18 5.07
C SER A 267 6.47 -24.25 5.27
N ILE A 268 6.26 -23.18 6.04
CA ILE A 268 7.30 -22.22 6.45
C ILE A 268 8.45 -22.94 7.19
N ILE A 269 8.13 -24.01 7.94
CA ILE A 269 9.10 -24.80 8.74
C ILE A 269 9.82 -25.88 7.90
N SER A 270 9.50 -26.01 6.61
CA SER A 270 10.26 -26.94 5.77
C SER A 270 11.74 -26.56 5.72
N ASP A 271 12.63 -27.55 5.74
CA ASP A 271 14.09 -27.33 5.66
C ASP A 271 14.48 -26.42 4.50
N TYR A 272 13.74 -26.53 3.39
CA TYR A 272 13.90 -25.71 2.20
C TYR A 272 13.56 -24.23 2.45
N ASN A 273 12.37 -23.92 2.98
CA ASN A 273 11.97 -22.54 3.25
C ASN A 273 12.78 -21.92 4.40
N LEU A 274 13.11 -22.70 5.44
CA LEU A 274 13.97 -22.24 6.53
C LEU A 274 15.38 -21.90 6.06
N GLY A 275 15.99 -22.72 5.18
CA GLY A 275 17.29 -22.41 4.60
C GLY A 275 17.29 -21.12 3.78
N ILE A 276 16.20 -20.83 3.06
CA ILE A 276 16.03 -19.56 2.34
C ILE A 276 15.90 -18.39 3.31
N LEU A 277 15.11 -18.54 4.37
CA LEU A 277 14.95 -17.52 5.40
C LEU A 277 16.25 -17.24 6.15
N ASP A 278 17.03 -18.28 6.50
CA ASP A 278 18.35 -18.13 7.16
C ASP A 278 19.30 -17.24 6.36
N VAL A 279 19.33 -17.43 5.03
CA VAL A 279 20.10 -16.56 4.13
C VAL A 279 19.50 -15.15 4.11
N LEU A 280 18.19 -15.05 3.91
CA LEU A 280 17.51 -13.76 3.73
C LEU A 280 17.61 -12.85 4.97
N LEU A 281 17.48 -13.40 6.18
CA LEU A 281 17.60 -12.66 7.45
C LEU A 281 18.95 -11.94 7.60
N LEU A 282 20.00 -12.52 7.03
CA LEU A 282 21.37 -11.99 7.06
C LEU A 282 21.71 -11.13 5.84
N THR A 283 20.96 -11.25 4.75
CA THR A 283 21.23 -10.48 3.52
C THR A 283 21.02 -8.99 3.70
N ARG A 284 21.90 -8.19 3.10
CA ARG A 284 21.81 -6.73 3.08
C ARG A 284 22.10 -6.22 1.69
N LEU A 285 21.55 -5.05 1.40
CA LEU A 285 21.84 -4.35 0.16
C LEU A 285 23.33 -3.96 0.14
N SER A 286 24.05 -4.28 -0.94
CA SER A 286 25.47 -3.94 -1.03
C SER A 286 25.69 -2.42 -1.11
N PRO A 287 26.82 -1.87 -0.65
CA PRO A 287 27.11 -0.43 -0.76
C PRO A 287 27.14 0.08 -2.21
N ALA A 288 27.47 -0.78 -3.17
CA ALA A 288 27.40 -0.44 -4.59
C ALA A 288 25.94 -0.28 -5.04
N MET A 289 25.08 -1.23 -4.67
CA MET A 289 23.66 -1.16 -5.01
C MET A 289 22.96 0.00 -4.30
N SER A 290 23.32 0.29 -3.04
CA SER A 290 22.74 1.41 -2.29
C SER A 290 23.04 2.76 -2.94
N ARG A 291 24.27 2.94 -3.42
CA ARG A 291 24.64 4.13 -4.20
C ARG A 291 23.89 4.23 -5.52
N LEU A 292 23.68 3.10 -6.19
CA LEU A 292 22.96 3.05 -7.46
C LEU A 292 21.46 3.35 -7.30
N TYR A 293 20.85 2.93 -6.18
CA TYR A 293 19.44 3.18 -5.86
C TYR A 293 19.21 4.58 -5.29
N GLY A 294 20.20 5.14 -4.60
CA GLY A 294 20.06 6.35 -3.81
C GLY A 294 19.53 6.06 -2.41
N SER A 295 19.66 7.04 -1.51
CA SER A 295 19.28 6.91 -0.10
C SER A 295 17.81 6.55 0.08
N HIS A 296 16.91 7.29 -0.59
CA HIS A 296 15.47 7.08 -0.51
C HIS A 296 15.05 5.63 -0.80
N LEU A 297 15.35 5.14 -2.01
CA LEU A 297 14.94 3.80 -2.45
C LEU A 297 15.66 2.69 -1.66
N SER A 298 16.87 2.95 -1.16
CA SER A 298 17.58 2.02 -0.27
C SER A 298 16.86 1.86 1.08
N ILE A 299 16.37 2.95 1.67
CA ILE A 299 15.65 2.88 2.95
C ILE A 299 14.26 2.26 2.71
N GLU A 300 13.56 2.63 1.63
CA GLU A 300 12.28 1.99 1.27
C GLU A 300 12.43 0.47 1.06
N PHE A 301 13.52 0.02 0.41
CA PHE A 301 13.82 -1.40 0.29
C PHE A 301 13.97 -2.08 1.66
N ASN A 302 14.71 -1.49 2.60
CA ASN A 302 14.88 -2.05 3.94
C ASN A 302 13.55 -2.10 4.72
N TYR A 303 12.70 -1.08 4.55
CA TYR A 303 11.34 -1.08 5.07
C TYR A 303 10.51 -2.21 4.48
N LEU A 304 10.53 -2.42 3.15
CA LEU A 304 9.77 -3.50 2.52
C LEU A 304 10.29 -4.90 2.88
N LEU A 305 11.61 -5.03 3.10
CA LEU A 305 12.20 -6.26 3.62
C LEU A 305 11.73 -6.54 5.06
N SER A 306 11.62 -5.50 5.89
CA SER A 306 10.99 -5.61 7.21
C SER A 306 9.52 -6.02 7.10
N LEU A 307 8.75 -5.36 6.23
CA LEU A 307 7.35 -5.66 5.96
C LEU A 307 7.16 -7.11 5.52
N PHE A 308 8.03 -7.64 4.65
CA PHE A 308 8.02 -9.04 4.22
C PHE A 308 8.12 -9.99 5.41
N PHE A 309 9.07 -9.78 6.32
CA PHE A 309 9.24 -10.65 7.50
C PHE A 309 8.04 -10.59 8.45
N VAL A 310 7.52 -9.39 8.72
CA VAL A 310 6.37 -9.20 9.64
C VAL A 310 5.10 -9.82 9.05
N ARG A 311 4.90 -9.70 7.74
CA ARG A 311 3.74 -10.28 7.04
C ARG A 311 3.84 -11.79 6.90
N LEU A 312 5.03 -12.34 6.69
CA LEU A 312 5.25 -13.78 6.74
C LEU A 312 5.01 -14.32 8.16
N ALA A 313 5.44 -13.57 9.19
CA ALA A 313 5.22 -13.93 10.59
C ALA A 313 3.74 -13.92 11.01
N SER A 314 2.91 -13.02 10.46
CA SER A 314 1.49 -12.94 10.79
C SER A 314 0.72 -14.21 10.38
N ARG A 315 1.24 -14.96 9.40
CA ARG A 315 0.69 -16.26 8.94
C ARG A 315 0.99 -17.41 9.89
N ILE A 316 1.89 -17.23 10.86
CA ILE A 316 2.15 -18.22 11.90
C ILE A 316 1.16 -17.97 13.06
N PRO A 317 0.23 -18.90 13.37
CA PRO A 317 -0.84 -18.71 14.35
C PRO A 317 -0.35 -18.93 15.79
N VAL A 318 0.75 -18.28 16.16
CA VAL A 318 1.40 -18.38 17.47
C VAL A 318 1.78 -16.98 17.97
N ILE A 319 1.88 -16.78 19.27
CA ILE A 319 2.34 -15.51 19.85
C ILE A 319 3.87 -15.45 19.76
N ALA A 320 4.42 -14.35 19.24
CA ALA A 320 5.87 -14.15 19.21
C ALA A 320 6.40 -13.83 20.62
N ASN A 321 7.51 -14.45 21.00
CA ASN A 321 8.24 -14.15 22.23
C ASN A 321 9.55 -13.43 21.87
N LEU A 322 9.55 -12.10 21.99
CA LEU A 322 10.70 -11.27 21.62
C LEU A 322 11.94 -11.52 22.49
N ASP A 323 11.81 -12.09 23.69
CA ASP A 323 12.97 -12.37 24.56
C ASP A 323 13.91 -13.41 23.93
N LEU A 324 13.34 -14.35 23.15
CA LEU A 324 14.09 -15.33 22.37
C LEU A 324 14.95 -14.66 21.29
N PHE A 325 14.42 -13.60 20.66
CA PHE A 325 15.18 -12.82 19.70
C PHE A 325 16.21 -11.91 20.39
N GLN A 326 15.86 -11.29 21.51
CA GLN A 326 16.74 -10.36 22.22
C GLN A 326 18.01 -11.04 22.72
N SER A 327 17.91 -12.30 23.13
CA SER A 327 19.02 -13.14 23.58
C SER A 327 19.79 -13.84 22.46
N SER A 328 19.35 -13.71 21.19
CA SER A 328 19.93 -14.43 20.06
C SER A 328 21.27 -13.88 19.56
N GLU A 329 22.14 -14.79 19.10
CA GLU A 329 23.35 -14.45 18.34
C GLU A 329 23.02 -13.69 17.05
N LEU A 330 21.86 -13.96 16.45
CA LEU A 330 21.42 -13.25 15.25
C LEU A 330 21.30 -11.75 15.53
N LYS A 331 20.65 -11.33 16.62
CA LYS A 331 20.59 -9.90 16.96
C LYS A 331 21.98 -9.29 17.13
N GLN A 332 22.90 -9.99 17.79
CA GLN A 332 24.28 -9.55 17.97
C GLN A 332 25.01 -9.39 16.63
N ASN A 333 24.87 -10.35 15.72
CA ASN A 333 25.46 -10.26 14.37
C ASN A 333 24.87 -9.09 13.57
N LEU A 334 23.56 -8.89 13.69
CA LEU A 334 22.90 -7.79 13.01
C LEU A 334 23.32 -6.42 13.57
N THR A 335 23.62 -6.28 14.86
CA THR A 335 24.06 -5.03 15.49
C THR A 335 25.56 -4.75 15.32
N THR A 336 26.41 -5.78 15.33
CA THR A 336 27.88 -5.68 15.20
C THR A 336 28.37 -5.41 13.78
N THR A 337 27.58 -5.77 12.75
CA THR A 337 27.86 -5.45 11.34
C THR A 337 27.90 -3.94 11.03
N ILE A 338 27.70 -3.07 12.03
CA ILE A 338 27.70 -1.61 11.92
C ILE A 338 28.93 -0.96 12.58
N THR A 339 29.71 -1.65 13.41
CA THR A 339 30.76 -1.01 14.23
C THR A 339 32.20 -1.34 13.86
N ASP A 340 32.47 -2.31 12.96
CA ASP A 340 33.86 -2.71 12.66
C ASP A 340 34.35 -2.17 11.29
N PRO A 341 35.27 -1.18 11.25
CA PRO A 341 35.87 -0.69 10.01
C PRO A 341 36.72 -1.75 9.27
N ARG A 342 36.98 -2.92 9.87
CA ARG A 342 37.74 -4.03 9.25
C ARG A 342 36.96 -4.81 8.18
N TYR A 343 35.66 -4.60 8.03
CA TYR A 343 34.90 -5.16 6.89
C TYR A 343 35.07 -4.37 5.59
N LYS A 344 35.66 -3.17 5.62
CA LYS A 344 36.04 -2.42 4.40
C LYS A 344 37.15 -3.12 3.59
N THR A 345 37.92 -4.01 4.22
CA THR A 345 39.05 -4.73 3.59
C THR A 345 38.70 -6.11 3.04
N MET A 346 37.48 -6.63 3.26
CA MET A 346 37.06 -7.96 2.75
C MET A 346 36.26 -7.90 1.44
N LEU A 347 35.89 -6.71 0.97
CA LEU A 347 35.23 -6.49 -0.34
C LEU A 347 36.19 -6.00 -1.43
N GLY A 348 37.47 -5.83 -1.09
CA GLY A 348 38.55 -5.55 -2.04
C GLY A 348 39.35 -6.82 -2.32
N GLY A 349 39.02 -7.50 -3.42
CA GLY A 349 39.94 -8.40 -4.11
C GLY A 349 40.53 -9.55 -3.29
N SER A 350 39.75 -10.59 -3.02
CA SER A 350 40.26 -11.95 -3.14
C SER A 350 39.08 -12.90 -3.40
N ARG A 351 39.33 -13.88 -4.28
CA ARG A 351 38.39 -14.96 -4.57
C ARG A 351 37.95 -15.57 -3.25
N ILE A 352 36.64 -15.63 -3.00
CA ILE A 352 36.05 -16.48 -1.95
C ILE A 352 36.23 -17.93 -2.41
N THR A 353 37.46 -18.41 -2.32
CA THR A 353 37.76 -19.83 -2.20
C THR A 353 37.75 -20.12 -0.72
N SER A 354 37.02 -21.15 -0.33
CA SER A 354 36.72 -21.61 1.05
C SER A 354 35.45 -21.00 1.63
N ALA A 355 34.47 -21.86 1.81
CA ALA A 355 33.36 -21.74 2.74
C ALA A 355 33.85 -21.55 4.19
N SER A 356 34.38 -20.38 4.53
CA SER A 356 34.60 -19.98 5.92
C SER A 356 33.28 -19.47 6.49
N LYS A 357 32.43 -20.45 6.84
CA LYS A 357 31.33 -20.43 7.82
C LYS A 357 31.04 -19.07 8.47
N LEU A 358 30.30 -18.20 7.78
CA LEU A 358 29.22 -17.50 8.49
C LEU A 358 28.29 -18.62 8.94
N LYS A 359 28.24 -18.83 10.26
CA LYS A 359 27.35 -19.79 10.88
C LYS A 359 25.89 -19.44 10.51
N LEU A 360 25.39 -19.97 9.39
CA LEU A 360 23.96 -20.14 9.08
C LEU A 360 23.41 -21.12 10.14
N TYR A 361 22.92 -20.62 11.28
CA TYR A 361 22.58 -21.46 12.46
C TYR A 361 21.17 -21.16 13.00
N THR A 362 20.39 -20.27 12.38
CA THR A 362 19.17 -19.78 13.02
C THR A 362 18.05 -20.80 13.08
N PHE A 363 17.89 -21.66 12.07
CA PHE A 363 16.86 -22.72 12.10
C PHE A 363 17.40 -24.15 11.92
N HIS A 364 18.69 -24.38 12.17
CA HIS A 364 19.32 -25.70 12.00
C HIS A 364 19.10 -26.67 13.17
N ASP A 365 18.85 -26.16 14.39
CA ASP A 365 18.60 -26.99 15.57
C ASP A 365 17.11 -27.33 15.71
N GLU A 366 16.78 -28.56 16.15
CA GLU A 366 15.38 -29.00 16.35
C GLU A 366 14.59 -28.08 17.31
N THR A 367 15.29 -27.43 18.24
CA THR A 367 14.71 -26.49 19.21
C THR A 367 14.33 -25.15 18.59
N THR A 368 15.06 -24.67 17.57
CA THR A 368 14.80 -23.38 16.90
C THR A 368 13.81 -23.49 15.75
N ARG A 369 13.45 -24.72 15.34
CA ARG A 369 12.45 -25.02 14.30
C ARG A 369 11.00 -24.93 14.78
N SER A 370 10.73 -24.50 16.02
CA SER A 370 9.36 -24.34 16.49
C SER A 370 8.70 -23.09 15.88
N PHE A 371 7.38 -23.14 15.68
CA PHE A 371 6.60 -21.98 15.21
C PHE A 371 6.81 -20.73 16.06
N VAL A 372 6.98 -20.88 17.38
CA VAL A 372 7.28 -19.77 18.31
C VAL A 372 8.62 -19.13 17.95
N HIS A 373 9.68 -19.92 17.79
CA HIS A 373 11.01 -19.41 17.47
C HIS A 373 11.00 -18.74 16.09
N VAL A 374 10.53 -19.43 15.05
CA VAL A 374 10.48 -18.87 13.69
C VAL A 374 9.74 -17.53 13.67
N LYS A 375 8.56 -17.45 14.29
CA LYS A 375 7.80 -16.18 14.37
C LYS A 375 8.58 -15.12 15.15
N SER A 376 9.17 -15.47 16.29
CA SER A 376 9.92 -14.53 17.13
C SER A 376 11.15 -13.95 16.42
N TYR A 377 11.87 -14.77 15.66
CA TYR A 377 12.99 -14.31 14.85
C TYR A 377 12.53 -13.40 13.71
N LEU A 378 11.48 -13.77 12.97
CA LEU A 378 10.93 -12.95 11.88
C LEU A 378 10.44 -11.58 12.39
N VAL A 379 9.59 -11.55 13.42
CA VAL A 379 9.08 -10.31 14.03
C VAL A 379 10.22 -9.50 14.63
N GLY A 380 11.15 -10.15 15.32
CA GLY A 380 12.33 -9.50 15.91
C GLY A 380 13.22 -8.82 14.86
N THR A 381 13.50 -9.50 13.73
CA THR A 381 14.26 -8.92 12.63
C THR A 381 13.51 -7.83 11.90
N GLY A 382 12.20 -8.00 11.66
CA GLY A 382 11.36 -6.97 11.08
C GLY A 382 11.39 -5.70 11.93
N LYS A 383 11.12 -5.84 13.24
CA LYS A 383 11.19 -4.76 14.21
C LYS A 383 12.55 -4.03 14.19
N LEU A 384 13.65 -4.78 14.25
CA LEU A 384 15.00 -4.20 14.21
C LEU A 384 15.25 -3.37 12.94
N PHE A 385 14.77 -3.82 11.78
CA PHE A 385 14.96 -3.11 10.52
C PHE A 385 14.11 -1.85 10.45
N ALA A 386 12.87 -1.91 10.93
CA ALA A 386 11.98 -0.75 11.01
C ALA A 386 12.55 0.31 11.97
N GLU A 387 13.06 -0.08 13.14
CA GLU A 387 13.74 0.82 14.09
C GLU A 387 14.99 1.46 13.47
N ARG A 388 15.77 0.71 12.67
CA ARG A 388 16.92 1.27 11.95
C ARG A 388 16.52 2.29 10.91
N CYS A 389 15.47 2.02 10.14
CA CYS A 389 14.95 2.98 9.18
C CYS A 389 14.51 4.26 9.91
N LEU A 390 13.80 4.12 11.04
CA LEU A 390 13.40 5.25 11.88
C LEU A 390 14.60 6.06 12.39
N ASN A 391 15.63 5.39 12.89
CA ASN A 391 16.84 6.05 13.39
C ASN A 391 17.56 6.84 12.29
N VAL A 392 17.64 6.29 11.06
CA VAL A 392 18.22 7.01 9.91
C VAL A 392 17.41 8.26 9.57
N LEU A 393 16.08 8.21 9.72
CA LEU A 393 15.20 9.36 9.48
C LEU A 393 15.21 10.39 10.63
N GLN A 394 15.50 9.96 11.87
CA GLN A 394 15.52 10.82 13.06
C GLN A 394 16.89 11.42 13.37
N GLN A 395 17.98 10.81 12.88
CA GLN A 395 19.36 11.31 13.02
C GLN A 395 19.61 12.67 12.32
N THR A 396 18.60 13.26 11.69
CA THR A 396 18.67 14.61 11.14
C THR A 396 18.47 15.73 12.16
N ASP A 397 18.03 15.46 13.40
CA ASP A 397 18.00 16.47 14.49
C ASP A 397 18.03 15.82 15.89
N GLU A 398 19.22 15.59 16.45
CA GLU A 398 19.39 15.06 17.83
C GLU A 398 18.90 16.02 18.94
N MET A 399 18.48 17.25 18.62
CA MET A 399 18.15 18.31 19.60
C MET A 399 16.65 18.61 19.74
N ALA A 400 15.78 18.05 18.92
CA ALA A 400 14.34 18.32 18.99
C ALA A 400 13.61 17.12 19.62
N ARG A 401 12.95 17.34 20.78
CA ARG A 401 11.96 16.39 21.34
C ARG A 401 10.66 16.36 20.52
N ASP A 402 10.56 17.23 19.52
CA ASP A 402 9.49 17.34 18.53
C ASP A 402 10.07 16.90 17.18
N TYR A 403 9.30 16.19 16.34
CA TYR A 403 9.78 15.67 15.05
C TYR A 403 10.45 16.76 14.21
N PRO A 404 11.53 16.44 13.47
CA PRO A 404 12.22 17.41 12.64
C PRO A 404 11.24 18.07 11.67
N SER A 405 11.04 19.37 11.83
CA SER A 405 10.15 20.20 11.01
C SER A 405 10.62 20.34 9.56
N ASN A 406 11.78 19.78 9.21
CA ASN A 406 12.46 19.90 7.93
C ASN A 406 12.41 18.63 7.04
N LEU A 407 11.65 17.59 7.40
CA LEU A 407 11.57 16.38 6.58
C LEU A 407 10.85 16.62 5.25
N GLN A 408 11.29 15.94 4.20
CA GLN A 408 10.60 15.91 2.90
C GLN A 408 9.35 15.00 2.96
N SER A 409 8.38 15.19 2.05
CA SER A 409 7.11 14.43 2.11
C SER A 409 7.31 12.92 2.02
N PHE A 410 8.37 12.45 1.34
CA PHE A 410 8.71 11.03 1.28
C PHE A 410 9.23 10.49 2.62
N GLU A 411 9.97 11.30 3.38
CA GLU A 411 10.55 10.91 4.67
C GLU A 411 9.45 10.79 5.71
N TYR A 412 8.49 11.73 5.71
CA TYR A 412 7.28 11.63 6.52
C TYR A 412 6.48 10.37 6.22
N GLN A 413 6.32 10.04 4.94
CA GLN A 413 5.58 8.85 4.56
C GLN A 413 6.31 7.57 4.99
N LEU A 414 7.62 7.48 4.77
CA LEU A 414 8.41 6.33 5.21
C LEU A 414 8.40 6.18 6.74
N LEU A 415 8.43 7.31 7.45
CA LEU A 415 8.32 7.37 8.91
C LEU A 415 6.97 6.80 9.38
N ILE A 416 5.86 7.23 8.75
CA ILE A 416 4.52 6.70 9.02
C ILE A 416 4.47 5.19 8.74
N ASP A 417 4.97 4.77 7.58
CA ASP A 417 5.03 3.37 7.17
C ASP A 417 5.81 2.51 8.21
N CYS A 418 6.95 3.01 8.71
CA CYS A 418 7.75 2.34 9.73
C CYS A 418 7.04 2.27 11.10
N LEU A 419 6.46 3.36 11.57
CA LEU A 419 5.72 3.37 12.84
C LEU A 419 4.47 2.47 12.79
N SER A 420 3.74 2.47 11.68
CA SER A 420 2.63 1.53 11.47
C SER A 420 3.10 0.08 11.49
N LEU A 421 4.26 -0.22 10.92
CA LEU A 421 4.84 -1.56 10.97
C LEU A 421 5.29 -1.96 12.38
N LEU A 422 5.83 -1.02 13.17
CA LEU A 422 6.15 -1.25 14.59
C LEU A 422 4.89 -1.49 15.43
N SER A 423 3.80 -0.79 15.13
CA SER A 423 2.48 -1.04 15.70
C SER A 423 2.01 -2.48 15.41
N GLU A 424 2.14 -2.93 14.14
CA GLU A 424 1.80 -4.30 13.75
C GLU A 424 2.69 -5.35 14.46
N CYS A 425 3.99 -5.09 14.58
CA CYS A 425 4.91 -5.97 15.33
C CYS A 425 4.51 -6.09 16.80
N ALA A 426 4.21 -4.96 17.46
CA ALA A 426 3.78 -4.95 18.85
C ALA A 426 2.46 -5.71 19.04
N HIS A 427 1.52 -5.53 18.12
CA HIS A 427 0.24 -6.25 18.13
C HIS A 427 0.42 -7.77 17.96
N GLN A 428 1.30 -8.22 17.06
CA GLN A 428 1.63 -9.65 16.92
C GLN A 428 2.26 -10.29 18.17
N CYS A 429 2.82 -9.46 19.06
CA CYS A 429 3.37 -9.87 20.35
C CYS A 429 2.38 -9.68 21.52
N HIS A 430 1.12 -9.33 21.26
CA HIS A 430 0.12 -8.95 22.28
C HIS A 430 0.54 -7.78 23.18
N LEU A 431 1.42 -6.90 22.70
CA LEU A 431 1.80 -5.66 23.37
C LEU A 431 0.88 -4.53 22.91
N ASP A 432 -0.43 -4.69 23.13
CA ASP A 432 -1.46 -3.84 22.53
C ASP A 432 -1.36 -2.37 22.98
N GLN A 433 -0.90 -2.11 24.20
CA GLN A 433 -0.64 -0.74 24.67
C GLN A 433 0.48 -0.06 23.88
N LEU A 434 1.58 -0.77 23.63
CA LEU A 434 2.67 -0.26 22.80
C LEU A 434 2.22 -0.08 21.35
N ALA A 435 1.43 -1.02 20.82
CA ALA A 435 0.86 -0.94 19.47
C ALA A 435 -0.04 0.30 19.31
N ALA A 436 -0.89 0.58 20.30
CA ALA A 436 -1.76 1.75 20.33
C ALA A 436 -0.97 3.06 20.44
N ARG A 437 0.13 3.10 21.21
CA ARG A 437 1.03 4.25 21.29
C ARG A 437 1.63 4.59 19.92
N TYR A 438 2.16 3.62 19.19
CA TYR A 438 2.68 3.84 17.83
C TYR A 438 1.59 4.31 16.86
N ALA A 439 0.40 3.72 16.89
CA ALA A 439 -0.71 4.16 16.02
C ALA A 439 -1.14 5.61 16.33
N MET A 440 -1.13 6.01 17.60
CA MET A 440 -1.43 7.38 18.02
C MET A 440 -0.30 8.36 17.68
N GLU A 441 0.94 7.91 17.69
CA GLU A 441 2.09 8.67 17.23
C GLU A 441 1.95 9.03 15.74
N VAL A 442 1.60 8.05 14.91
CA VAL A 442 1.29 8.27 13.48
C VAL A 442 0.17 9.29 13.29
N LEU A 443 -0.92 9.20 14.05
CA LEU A 443 -2.02 10.17 13.99
C LEU A 443 -1.58 11.58 14.38
N LYS A 444 -0.71 11.73 15.39
CA LYS A 444 -0.14 13.04 15.75
C LYS A 444 0.68 13.62 14.59
N ILE A 445 1.53 12.81 13.96
CA ILE A 445 2.37 13.26 12.85
C ILE A 445 1.52 13.67 11.65
N LEU A 446 0.51 12.87 11.28
CA LEU A 446 -0.43 13.22 10.22
C LEU A 446 -1.22 14.50 10.55
N SER A 447 -1.55 14.74 11.82
CA SER A 447 -2.19 15.99 12.22
C SER A 447 -1.24 17.19 12.11
N MET A 448 0.03 17.05 12.49
CA MET A 448 1.04 18.10 12.33
C MET A 448 1.25 18.43 10.84
N ILE A 449 1.40 17.44 9.98
CA ILE A 449 1.55 17.63 8.52
C ILE A 449 0.32 18.35 7.93
N GLY A 450 -0.88 18.03 8.40
CA GLY A 450 -2.08 18.73 7.96
C GLY A 450 -2.10 20.20 8.40
N GLU A 451 -1.61 20.51 9.61
CA GLU A 451 -1.55 21.87 10.15
C GLU A 451 -0.44 22.68 9.46
N ASP A 452 0.66 22.01 9.15
CA ASP A 452 1.91 22.55 8.60
C ASP A 452 2.04 22.44 7.07
N ASN A 453 0.98 22.03 6.34
CA ASN A 453 0.91 22.35 4.93
C ASN A 453 1.09 23.88 4.78
N ILE A 454 2.24 24.22 4.23
CA ILE A 454 2.99 25.46 4.44
C ILE A 454 2.16 26.68 4.01
N TYR A 455 2.45 27.84 4.62
CA TYR A 455 1.92 29.21 4.43
C TYR A 455 0.83 29.72 5.40
N GLU A 456 0.92 31.04 5.63
CA GLU A 456 0.82 31.75 6.92
C GLU A 456 -0.53 31.75 7.65
N LYS A 457 -0.45 31.60 8.98
CA LYS A 457 -1.47 32.13 9.89
C LYS A 457 -1.30 33.66 9.93
N LYS A 458 -2.21 34.42 9.33
CA LYS A 458 -2.46 35.79 9.83
C LYS A 458 -2.97 35.66 11.26
N VAL A 459 -2.14 36.09 12.20
CA VAL A 459 -2.51 36.21 13.62
C VAL A 459 -3.63 37.24 13.72
N ALA A 460 -4.87 36.77 13.88
CA ALA A 460 -5.92 37.57 14.47
C ALA A 460 -5.92 37.26 15.98
N SER A 461 -5.49 38.25 16.74
CA SER A 461 -5.52 38.29 18.20
C SER A 461 -6.92 38.02 18.77
N GLY A 462 -6.96 37.31 19.89
CA GLY A 462 -8.01 37.52 20.91
C GLY A 462 -8.84 36.29 21.28
N SER A 463 -8.43 35.58 22.33
CA SER A 463 -9.23 35.39 23.56
C SER A 463 -8.62 34.30 24.46
N ALA A 464 -8.87 34.45 25.75
CA ALA A 464 -8.05 33.96 26.85
C ALA A 464 -8.05 32.44 27.08
N LYS A 465 -6.88 31.92 27.46
CA LYS A 465 -6.66 30.55 27.93
C LYS A 465 -7.31 30.35 29.31
N ARG A 466 -8.18 29.34 29.45
CA ARG A 466 -8.36 28.64 30.74
C ARG A 466 -7.43 27.41 30.75
N LYS A 467 -6.55 27.35 31.74
CA LYS A 467 -5.68 26.20 32.00
C LYS A 467 -6.49 25.10 32.70
N ALA A 468 -6.63 23.94 32.07
CA ALA A 468 -7.00 22.70 32.75
C ALA A 468 -5.74 21.83 32.85
N SER A 469 -5.45 21.39 34.06
CA SER A 469 -4.27 20.62 34.45
C SER A 469 -4.51 19.11 34.28
N TYR A 470 -4.44 18.60 33.05
CA TYR A 470 -4.17 17.19 32.71
C TYR A 470 -3.69 17.13 31.25
N PRO A 471 -2.63 16.38 30.89
CA PRO A 471 -2.29 16.15 29.49
C PRO A 471 -3.22 15.06 28.94
N ARG A 472 -4.47 15.40 28.59
CA ARG A 472 -5.43 14.44 28.00
C ARG A 472 -6.17 15.02 26.80
N LEU A 473 -5.96 14.36 25.65
CA LEU A 473 -6.95 14.01 24.61
C LEU A 473 -7.62 15.09 23.73
N SER A 474 -7.42 16.39 23.92
CA SER A 474 -8.02 17.41 23.01
C SER A 474 -7.20 17.74 21.76
N ALA A 475 -5.94 17.28 21.68
CA ALA A 475 -4.98 17.81 20.70
C ALA A 475 -5.15 17.28 19.26
N VAL A 476 -5.74 16.09 19.04
CA VAL A 476 -5.81 15.45 17.71
C VAL A 476 -7.24 15.05 17.40
N SER A 477 -8.13 16.04 17.30
CA SER A 477 -9.57 15.81 17.10
C SER A 477 -10.01 15.77 15.64
N ARG A 478 -9.22 16.33 14.71
CA ARG A 478 -9.57 16.46 13.28
C ARG A 478 -8.35 16.44 12.37
N TYR A 479 -8.54 15.97 11.14
CA TYR A 479 -7.60 16.22 10.05
C TYR A 479 -7.68 17.70 9.62
N PRO A 480 -6.57 18.45 9.60
CA PRO A 480 -6.59 19.89 9.28
C PRO A 480 -6.90 20.19 7.81
N ARG A 481 -7.58 21.32 7.56
CA ARG A 481 -7.98 21.78 6.21
C ARG A 481 -7.20 23.02 5.80
N LYS A 482 -6.56 22.99 4.63
CA LYS A 482 -6.05 24.19 3.95
C LYS A 482 -6.29 24.11 2.44
N LYS A 483 -6.46 25.29 1.82
CA LYS A 483 -6.56 25.48 0.38
C LYS A 483 -5.13 25.45 -0.19
N LEU A 484 -4.81 24.49 -1.05
CA LEU A 484 -3.47 24.41 -1.66
C LEU A 484 -3.35 25.41 -2.82
N ASN A 485 -2.20 26.09 -2.92
CA ASN A 485 -1.81 26.88 -4.10
C ASN A 485 -1.10 26.00 -5.13
N ALA A 486 -1.14 26.34 -6.42
CA ALA A 486 -0.58 25.50 -7.49
C ALA A 486 0.93 25.28 -7.36
N LEU A 487 1.70 26.31 -6.94
CA LEU A 487 3.11 26.13 -6.60
C LEU A 487 3.28 25.15 -5.44
N ASN A 488 2.48 25.25 -4.38
CA ASN A 488 2.58 24.32 -3.24
C ASN A 488 2.24 22.89 -3.64
N ILE A 489 1.32 22.67 -4.57
CA ILE A 489 0.99 21.34 -5.11
C ILE A 489 2.15 20.76 -5.93
N LEU A 490 2.93 21.61 -6.62
CA LEU A 490 4.12 21.21 -7.37
C LEU A 490 5.33 20.97 -6.46
N PHE A 491 5.51 21.82 -5.44
CA PHE A 491 6.59 21.73 -4.46
C PHE A 491 6.36 20.64 -3.40
N ASN A 492 5.10 20.31 -3.09
CA ASN A 492 4.76 19.13 -2.30
C ASN A 492 4.95 17.90 -3.19
N THR A 493 6.14 17.33 -3.04
CA THR A 493 6.77 16.23 -3.77
C THR A 493 5.83 15.07 -4.17
N ARG A 494 6.34 14.21 -5.07
CA ARG A 494 5.70 12.97 -5.57
C ARG A 494 4.97 12.15 -4.49
N TYR A 495 5.32 12.28 -3.22
CA TYR A 495 4.77 11.54 -2.08
C TYR A 495 3.74 12.29 -1.21
N SER A 496 3.48 13.58 -1.45
CA SER A 496 2.54 14.39 -0.65
C SER A 496 1.10 13.88 -0.70
N HIS A 497 0.69 13.35 -1.85
CA HIS A 497 -0.63 12.73 -2.04
C HIS A 497 -0.85 11.47 -1.19
N ASN A 498 0.22 10.89 -0.65
CA ASN A 498 0.18 9.71 0.20
C ASN A 498 -0.18 10.05 1.63
N LEU A 499 0.08 11.30 2.00
CA LEU A 499 -0.25 11.92 3.29
C LEU A 499 -1.64 12.55 3.15
N ASN A 500 -2.62 11.70 2.80
CA ASN A 500 -3.98 12.12 2.52
C ASN A 500 -4.95 11.68 3.62
N VAL A 501 -6.19 12.12 3.47
CA VAL A 501 -7.30 11.77 4.37
C VAL A 501 -7.49 10.25 4.47
N TYR A 502 -7.29 9.51 3.38
CA TYR A 502 -7.44 8.06 3.42
C TYR A 502 -6.39 7.39 4.33
N ALA A 503 -5.13 7.84 4.28
CA ALA A 503 -4.08 7.38 5.19
C ALA A 503 -4.45 7.68 6.65
N TRP A 504 -4.98 8.86 6.94
CA TRP A 504 -5.49 9.21 8.27
C TRP A 504 -6.60 8.25 8.75
N LEU A 505 -7.62 8.04 7.92
CA LEU A 505 -8.74 7.14 8.26
C LEU A 505 -8.26 5.69 8.44
N LYS A 506 -7.32 5.23 7.63
CA LYS A 506 -6.71 3.89 7.75
C LYS A 506 -5.97 3.71 9.07
N GLN A 507 -5.19 4.70 9.49
CA GLN A 507 -4.46 4.64 10.78
C GLN A 507 -5.41 4.72 11.97
N ARG A 508 -6.49 5.49 11.86
CA ARG A 508 -7.56 5.52 12.86
C ARG A 508 -8.29 4.18 12.97
N ALA A 509 -8.56 3.54 11.84
CA ALA A 509 -9.14 2.20 11.80
C ALA A 509 -8.20 1.17 12.46
N ASN A 510 -6.88 1.26 12.20
CA ASN A 510 -5.88 0.40 12.85
C ASN A 510 -5.88 0.57 14.39
N LEU A 511 -5.92 1.81 14.88
CA LEU A 511 -6.05 2.07 16.33
C LEU A 511 -7.32 1.44 16.92
N CYS A 512 -8.47 1.64 16.28
CA CYS A 512 -9.74 1.06 16.74
C CYS A 512 -9.66 -0.48 16.78
N GLN A 513 -9.06 -1.09 15.76
CA GLN A 513 -8.86 -2.53 15.69
C GLN A 513 -8.03 -3.05 16.87
N ILE A 514 -6.88 -2.44 17.17
CA ILE A 514 -6.01 -2.83 18.29
C ILE A 514 -6.78 -2.76 19.61
N MET A 515 -7.53 -1.67 19.84
CA MET A 515 -8.27 -1.51 21.09
C MET A 515 -9.47 -2.47 21.21
N LEU A 516 -10.14 -2.81 20.11
CA LEU A 516 -11.23 -3.81 20.11
C LEU A 516 -10.71 -5.22 20.42
N HIS A 517 -9.52 -5.59 19.97
CA HIS A 517 -8.92 -6.89 20.29
C HIS A 517 -8.72 -7.05 21.80
N GLN A 518 -8.33 -5.99 22.51
CA GLN A 518 -8.21 -6.03 23.97
C GLN A 518 -9.55 -6.23 24.68
N ILE A 519 -10.66 -5.71 24.14
CA ILE A 519 -12.00 -5.87 24.72
C ILE A 519 -12.53 -7.29 24.50
N ASN A 520 -12.27 -7.86 23.32
CA ASN A 520 -12.76 -9.19 22.93
C ASN A 520 -11.91 -10.36 23.42
N ALA A 521 -10.69 -10.11 23.90
CA ALA A 521 -9.91 -11.09 24.63
C ALA A 521 -10.57 -11.34 26.00
N LEU A 522 -11.52 -12.28 26.03
CA LEU A 522 -12.15 -12.83 27.23
C LEU A 522 -11.09 -13.53 28.10
N GLY A 523 -10.30 -12.75 28.83
CA GLY A 523 -9.32 -13.28 29.76
C GLY A 523 -8.22 -12.29 30.08
N LYS A 524 -8.04 -12.02 31.37
CA LYS A 524 -6.77 -11.50 31.88
C LYS A 524 -5.67 -12.46 31.43
N VAL A 525 -4.85 -12.07 30.46
CA VAL A 525 -3.53 -12.70 30.31
C VAL A 525 -2.82 -12.37 31.62
N LYS A 526 -2.71 -13.37 32.51
CA LYS A 526 -2.06 -13.19 33.82
C LYS A 526 -0.65 -12.67 33.58
N GLY A 527 -0.33 -11.46 34.06
CA GLY A 527 1.05 -10.98 34.18
C GLY A 527 1.43 -9.68 33.50
N THR A 528 0.53 -8.99 32.77
CA THR A 528 0.81 -7.65 32.22
C THR A 528 -0.25 -6.66 32.69
N ASP A 529 0.11 -5.78 33.63
CA ASP A 529 -0.70 -4.63 34.07
C ASP A 529 -0.75 -3.51 32.98
N ASP A 530 -0.97 -3.88 31.72
CA ASP A 530 -0.93 -2.98 30.56
C ASP A 530 -2.36 -2.65 30.07
N TYR A 531 -3.09 -1.86 30.86
CA TYR A 531 -4.43 -1.40 30.47
C TYR A 531 -4.35 -0.20 29.53
N ILE A 532 -4.74 -0.37 28.26
CA ILE A 532 -4.94 0.74 27.30
C ILE A 532 -5.89 1.80 27.87
N ARG A 533 -6.87 1.39 28.68
CA ARG A 533 -7.90 2.25 29.28
C ARG A 533 -7.35 3.31 30.25
N GLU A 534 -6.13 3.17 30.76
CA GLU A 534 -5.52 4.16 31.66
C GLU A 534 -4.93 5.36 30.90
N GLU A 535 -4.45 5.13 29.68
CA GLU A 535 -3.80 6.14 28.83
C GLU A 535 -4.72 6.69 27.72
N PHE A 536 -5.66 5.87 27.22
CA PHE A 536 -6.49 6.20 26.06
C PHE A 536 -7.97 6.34 26.42
N ALA A 537 -8.73 7.10 25.62
CA ALA A 537 -10.17 7.20 25.76
C ALA A 537 -10.88 5.89 25.40
N ASN A 538 -12.17 5.76 25.71
CA ASN A 538 -12.96 4.61 25.27
C ASN A 538 -12.95 4.51 23.73
N VAL A 539 -12.78 3.29 23.20
CA VAL A 539 -12.80 2.95 21.77
C VAL A 539 -13.98 3.58 21.03
N ASN A 540 -15.17 3.62 21.65
CA ASN A 540 -16.37 4.20 21.07
C ASN A 540 -16.18 5.68 20.66
N VAL A 541 -15.35 6.44 21.39
CA VAL A 541 -15.01 7.83 21.04
C VAL A 541 -14.27 7.85 19.70
N TYR A 542 -13.26 7.00 19.52
CA TYR A 542 -12.49 6.91 18.28
C TYR A 542 -13.32 6.40 17.10
N ILE A 543 -14.23 5.43 17.32
CA ILE A 543 -15.17 4.94 16.31
C ILE A 543 -16.10 6.07 15.85
N LYS A 544 -16.69 6.83 16.78
CA LYS A 544 -17.56 7.97 16.46
C LYS A 544 -16.82 9.05 15.67
N HIS A 545 -15.59 9.38 16.05
CA HIS A 545 -14.78 10.30 15.27
C HIS A 545 -14.47 9.77 13.88
N GLY A 546 -14.14 8.48 13.74
CA GLY A 546 -13.92 7.83 12.45
C GLY A 546 -15.15 7.87 11.54
N LEU A 547 -16.35 7.62 12.08
CA LEU A 547 -17.61 7.75 11.34
C LEU A 547 -17.83 9.17 10.84
N ASN A 548 -17.77 10.15 11.73
CA ASN A 548 -17.99 11.56 11.37
C ASN A 548 -16.99 12.04 10.30
N GLU A 549 -15.72 11.68 10.43
CA GLU A 549 -14.70 12.06 9.43
C GLU A 549 -14.90 11.32 8.11
N SER A 550 -15.26 10.04 8.13
CA SER A 550 -15.52 9.28 6.90
C SER A 550 -16.71 9.86 6.11
N GLU A 551 -17.72 10.39 6.80
CA GLU A 551 -18.84 11.10 6.19
C GLU A 551 -18.42 12.47 5.65
N GLU A 552 -17.66 13.24 6.43
CA GLU A 552 -17.16 14.56 6.05
C GLU A 552 -16.29 14.53 4.79
N TYR A 553 -15.48 13.47 4.63
CA TYR A 553 -14.56 13.32 3.50
C TYR A 553 -15.07 12.41 2.39
N GLN A 554 -16.33 11.96 2.47
CA GLN A 554 -16.95 11.07 1.48
C GLN A 554 -16.06 9.85 1.19
N CYS A 555 -15.83 9.04 2.23
CA CYS A 555 -15.13 7.77 2.11
C CYS A 555 -16.03 6.62 2.59
N GLU A 556 -16.85 6.10 1.68
CA GLU A 556 -17.80 5.02 1.96
C GLU A 556 -17.09 3.76 2.45
N SER A 557 -15.92 3.43 1.90
CA SER A 557 -15.17 2.23 2.29
C SER A 557 -14.69 2.25 3.75
N MET A 558 -14.24 3.41 4.24
CA MET A 558 -13.83 3.56 5.63
C MET A 558 -15.04 3.70 6.55
N LYS A 559 -16.13 4.34 6.09
CA LYS A 559 -17.40 4.38 6.82
C LYS A 559 -17.92 2.97 7.12
N ALA A 560 -17.93 2.09 6.12
CA ALA A 560 -18.33 0.69 6.29
C ALA A 560 -17.44 -0.04 7.33
N THR A 561 -16.13 0.22 7.31
CA THR A 561 -15.18 -0.34 8.27
C THR A 561 -15.47 0.13 9.70
N PHE A 562 -15.76 1.43 9.91
CA PHE A 562 -16.10 1.94 11.24
C PHE A 562 -17.47 1.47 11.73
N LEU A 563 -18.45 1.26 10.84
CA LEU A 563 -19.74 0.64 11.20
C LEU A 563 -19.55 -0.81 11.67
N LEU A 564 -18.67 -1.58 11.01
CA LEU A 564 -18.31 -2.93 11.46
C LEU A 564 -17.67 -2.89 12.87
N TYR A 565 -16.75 -1.95 13.12
CA TYR A 565 -16.14 -1.77 14.44
C TYR A 565 -17.15 -1.35 15.51
N LYS A 566 -18.13 -0.52 15.14
CA LYS A 566 -19.24 -0.14 16.02
C LYS A 566 -20.08 -1.35 16.41
N ALA A 567 -20.45 -2.18 15.43
CA ALA A 567 -21.20 -3.41 15.68
C ALA A 567 -20.41 -4.37 16.59
N LEU A 568 -19.11 -4.57 16.36
CA LEU A 568 -18.24 -5.39 17.21
C LEU A 568 -18.16 -4.84 18.66
N TYR A 569 -18.05 -3.52 18.82
CA TYR A 569 -18.06 -2.89 20.12
C TYR A 569 -19.40 -3.10 20.84
N ASN A 570 -20.51 -2.88 20.16
CA ASN A 570 -21.85 -3.04 20.72
C ASN A 570 -22.13 -4.50 21.14
N LEU A 571 -21.60 -5.48 20.39
CA LEU A 571 -21.66 -6.90 20.79
C LEU A 571 -20.88 -7.16 22.08
N SER A 572 -19.71 -6.54 22.25
CA SER A 572 -18.91 -6.69 23.48
C SER A 572 -19.56 -6.06 24.72
N GLU A 573 -20.35 -4.99 24.53
CA GLU A 573 -21.06 -4.27 25.60
C GLU A 573 -22.52 -4.73 25.78
N LEU A 574 -22.92 -5.82 25.09
CA LEU A 574 -24.27 -6.41 25.17
C LEU A 574 -25.41 -5.44 24.81
N VAL A 575 -25.18 -4.54 23.86
CA VAL A 575 -26.17 -3.56 23.36
C VAL A 575 -27.17 -4.27 22.42
N ASN A 576 -28.38 -3.70 22.29
CA ASN A 576 -29.52 -4.24 21.53
C ASN A 576 -29.15 -4.88 20.17
N ILE A 577 -29.46 -6.17 20.02
CA ILE A 577 -29.13 -7.01 18.85
C ILE A 577 -29.75 -6.44 17.57
N ASN A 578 -30.96 -5.87 17.64
CA ASN A 578 -31.66 -5.35 16.47
C ASN A 578 -30.96 -4.13 15.85
N GLU A 579 -30.41 -3.24 16.68
CA GLU A 579 -29.63 -2.09 16.20
C GLU A 579 -28.31 -2.55 15.56
N ASN A 580 -27.66 -3.56 16.13
CA ASN A 580 -26.43 -4.15 15.57
C ASN A 580 -26.66 -4.81 14.21
N ILE A 581 -27.77 -5.52 14.02
CA ILE A 581 -28.12 -6.13 12.73
C ILE A 581 -28.33 -5.04 11.67
N GLN A 582 -28.98 -3.93 12.01
CA GLN A 582 -29.16 -2.80 11.08
C GLN A 582 -27.81 -2.16 10.69
N GLU A 583 -26.92 -1.95 11.66
CA GLU A 583 -25.56 -1.42 11.41
C GLU A 583 -24.73 -2.36 10.52
N LEU A 584 -24.81 -3.68 10.75
CA LEU A 584 -24.14 -4.66 9.91
C LEU A 584 -24.71 -4.71 8.48
N ASN A 585 -26.02 -4.62 8.32
CA ASN A 585 -26.66 -4.59 7.00
C ASN A 585 -26.28 -3.31 6.22
N THR A 586 -26.22 -2.15 6.89
CA THR A 586 -25.76 -0.92 6.24
C THR A 586 -24.28 -0.98 5.87
N ALA A 587 -23.42 -1.53 6.74
CA ALA A 587 -22.02 -1.78 6.43
C ALA A 587 -21.87 -2.70 5.20
N LEU A 588 -22.64 -3.80 5.14
CA LEU A 588 -22.65 -4.69 3.98
C LEU A 588 -23.08 -4.02 2.69
N GLN A 589 -24.15 -3.21 2.72
CA GLN A 589 -24.60 -2.47 1.54
C GLN A 589 -23.52 -1.51 1.02
N LEU A 590 -22.83 -0.82 1.92
CA LEU A 590 -21.70 0.06 1.58
C LEU A 590 -20.48 -0.72 1.09
N PHE A 591 -20.20 -1.89 1.66
CA PHE A 591 -19.18 -2.76 1.09
C PHE A 591 -19.61 -3.18 -0.32
N GLN A 592 -20.84 -3.60 -0.55
CA GLN A 592 -21.33 -4.02 -1.87
C GLN A 592 -21.26 -2.92 -2.93
N SER A 593 -21.53 -1.66 -2.56
CA SER A 593 -21.35 -0.52 -3.49
C SER A 593 -19.88 -0.27 -3.84
N VAL A 594 -18.96 -0.49 -2.90
CA VAL A 594 -17.51 -0.34 -3.06
C VAL A 594 -16.83 -1.59 -3.67
N LEU A 595 -17.46 -2.77 -3.53
CA LEU A 595 -16.94 -4.11 -3.85
C LEU A 595 -16.70 -4.34 -5.35
N VAL A 596 -17.29 -3.51 -6.22
CA VAL A 596 -16.98 -3.50 -7.68
C VAL A 596 -15.49 -3.19 -7.92
N VAL A 597 -14.76 -2.66 -6.92
CA VAL A 597 -13.37 -2.21 -7.03
C VAL A 597 -12.40 -2.98 -6.12
N LYS A 598 -12.81 -3.39 -4.91
CA LYS A 598 -11.90 -3.98 -3.89
C LYS A 598 -12.02 -5.50 -3.80
N GLN A 599 -11.51 -6.21 -4.80
CA GLN A 599 -11.52 -7.70 -4.82
C GLN A 599 -10.67 -8.37 -3.71
N ASN A 600 -9.81 -7.62 -3.00
CA ASN A 600 -8.84 -8.19 -2.07
C ASN A 600 -9.35 -8.37 -0.62
N ASN A 601 -10.28 -7.52 -0.17
CA ASN A 601 -10.78 -7.56 1.21
C ASN A 601 -12.10 -8.31 1.36
N ILE A 602 -12.67 -8.82 0.26
CA ILE A 602 -13.95 -9.54 0.25
C ILE A 602 -13.93 -10.70 1.25
N ILE A 603 -12.82 -11.45 1.26
CA ILE A 603 -12.69 -12.63 2.11
C ILE A 603 -12.57 -12.22 3.59
N SER A 604 -11.83 -11.17 3.93
CA SER A 604 -11.67 -10.76 5.34
C SER A 604 -12.93 -10.08 5.88
N THR A 605 -13.63 -9.26 5.09
CA THR A 605 -14.89 -8.63 5.50
C THR A 605 -16.04 -9.63 5.54
N ASP A 606 -16.11 -10.58 4.60
CA ASP A 606 -17.11 -11.65 4.65
C ASP A 606 -16.83 -12.64 5.79
N ILE A 607 -15.56 -12.95 6.07
CA ILE A 607 -15.20 -13.77 7.24
C ILE A 607 -15.50 -13.02 8.53
N LEU A 608 -15.20 -11.72 8.63
CA LEU A 608 -15.53 -10.91 9.82
C LEU A 608 -17.05 -10.76 9.98
N TYR A 609 -17.79 -10.54 8.90
CA TYR A 609 -19.24 -10.51 8.90
C TYR A 609 -19.81 -11.87 9.31
N LYS A 610 -19.36 -12.97 8.69
CA LYS A 610 -19.78 -14.34 9.05
C LYS A 610 -19.43 -14.65 10.50
N LYS A 611 -18.24 -14.29 10.98
CA LYS A 611 -17.80 -14.47 12.37
C LYS A 611 -18.67 -13.69 13.34
N SER A 612 -18.98 -12.44 13.01
CA SER A 612 -19.87 -11.57 13.81
C SER A 612 -21.30 -12.10 13.82
N LEU A 613 -21.80 -12.55 12.67
CA LEU A 613 -23.11 -13.19 12.52
C LEU A 613 -23.18 -14.50 13.32
N THR A 614 -22.15 -15.36 13.23
CA THR A 614 -22.08 -16.57 14.05
C THR A 614 -22.00 -16.27 15.54
N GLN A 615 -21.30 -15.21 15.95
CA GLN A 615 -21.29 -14.78 17.35
C GLN A 615 -22.66 -14.29 17.80
N ILE A 616 -23.38 -13.52 16.97
CA ILE A 616 -24.77 -13.09 17.23
C ILE A 616 -25.70 -14.31 17.36
N LEU A 617 -25.60 -15.27 16.44
CA LEU A 617 -26.41 -16.50 16.45
C LEU A 617 -26.08 -17.42 17.65
N LEU A 618 -24.82 -17.51 18.04
CA LEU A 618 -24.39 -18.19 19.28
C LEU A 618 -24.92 -17.48 20.52
N TRP A 619 -25.01 -16.16 20.49
CA TRP A 619 -25.57 -15.35 21.57
C TRP A 619 -27.09 -15.54 21.68
N GLU A 620 -27.81 -15.53 20.54
CA GLU A 620 -29.21 -15.91 20.49
C GLU A 620 -29.39 -17.34 21.03
N HIS A 621 -28.55 -18.30 20.67
CA HIS A 621 -28.60 -19.65 21.22
C HIS A 621 -28.35 -19.71 22.74
N GLN A 622 -27.44 -18.90 23.28
CA GLN A 622 -27.19 -18.82 24.74
C GLN A 622 -28.33 -18.14 25.49
N CYS A 623 -28.98 -17.14 24.89
CA CYS A 623 -30.19 -16.51 25.43
C CYS A 623 -31.45 -17.38 25.23
N VAL A 624 -31.45 -18.29 24.26
CA VAL A 624 -32.57 -19.20 23.90
C VAL A 624 -32.38 -20.62 24.47
N GLN A 625 -31.42 -20.84 25.37
CA GLN A 625 -31.39 -22.06 26.19
C GLN A 625 -32.64 -22.26 27.07
N ASP A 626 -33.61 -21.33 27.02
CA ASP A 626 -34.94 -21.51 27.58
C ASP A 626 -36.04 -22.02 26.61
N LEU A 627 -35.84 -22.15 25.29
CA LEU A 627 -36.91 -22.66 24.39
C LEU A 627 -36.42 -23.41 23.11
N ASP A 628 -36.63 -24.73 23.12
CA ASP A 628 -36.65 -25.76 22.06
C ASP A 628 -36.13 -25.47 20.62
N GLY A 629 -35.08 -26.23 20.25
CA GLY A 629 -34.96 -27.14 19.07
C GLY A 629 -35.23 -26.68 17.63
N THR A 630 -35.82 -25.51 17.43
CA THR A 630 -36.40 -25.09 16.13
C THR A 630 -35.40 -24.30 15.29
N VAL A 631 -34.43 -23.66 15.93
CA VAL A 631 -33.41 -22.80 15.28
C VAL A 631 -32.33 -23.64 14.56
N LEU A 632 -31.99 -24.83 15.06
CA LEU A 632 -31.08 -25.76 14.37
C LEU A 632 -31.60 -26.17 12.99
N LYS A 633 -32.93 -26.26 12.81
CA LYS A 633 -33.54 -26.52 11.50
C LYS A 633 -33.43 -25.33 10.56
N LEU A 634 -33.58 -24.09 11.06
CA LEU A 634 -33.42 -22.87 10.26
C LEU A 634 -31.96 -22.61 9.84
N ILE A 635 -30.98 -22.97 10.68
CA ILE A 635 -29.55 -22.89 10.33
C ILE A 635 -29.23 -23.89 9.21
N VAL A 636 -29.70 -25.14 9.32
CA VAL A 636 -29.49 -26.17 8.30
C VAL A 636 -30.24 -25.87 7.00
N GLU A 637 -31.45 -25.32 7.07
CA GLU A 637 -32.22 -24.90 5.88
C GLU A 637 -31.56 -23.72 5.16
N LYS A 638 -31.06 -22.71 5.90
CA LYS A 638 -30.39 -21.54 5.26
C LYS A 638 -28.97 -21.80 4.79
N GLU A 639 -28.25 -22.74 5.40
CA GLU A 639 -26.96 -23.21 4.87
C GLU A 639 -27.16 -23.98 3.56
N ASN A 640 -28.20 -24.82 3.46
CA ASN A 640 -28.49 -25.59 2.25
C ASN A 640 -29.00 -24.73 1.09
N ASP A 641 -29.77 -23.66 1.35
CA ASP A 641 -30.33 -22.80 0.30
C ASP A 641 -29.32 -21.81 -0.34
N LYS A 642 -28.10 -21.71 0.19
CA LYS A 642 -27.04 -20.82 -0.35
C LYS A 642 -25.76 -21.53 -0.79
N LEU A 643 -25.68 -22.85 -0.63
CA LEU A 643 -24.57 -23.69 -1.08
C LEU A 643 -24.83 -24.24 -2.50
N GLN A 644 -24.80 -23.36 -3.50
CA GLN A 644 -24.47 -23.75 -4.88
C GLN A 644 -23.37 -22.85 -5.45
N ALA A 645 -22.18 -22.93 -4.84
CA ALA A 645 -20.88 -22.78 -5.50
C ALA A 645 -19.80 -23.31 -4.53
N PRO A 646 -18.80 -24.09 -4.99
CA PRO A 646 -17.98 -24.91 -4.11
C PRO A 646 -16.89 -24.07 -3.44
N ILE A 647 -17.01 -23.86 -2.13
CA ILE A 647 -15.89 -23.56 -1.25
C ILE A 647 -15.64 -24.84 -0.46
N VAL A 648 -15.00 -25.79 -1.12
CA VAL A 648 -14.43 -26.97 -0.48
C VAL A 648 -12.91 -26.80 -0.59
N ASP A 649 -12.25 -26.97 0.55
CA ASP A 649 -10.80 -26.94 0.78
C ASP A 649 -10.15 -25.57 0.97
N PHE A 650 -10.25 -25.00 2.19
CA PHE A 650 -9.14 -24.28 2.83
C PHE A 650 -9.37 -24.18 4.36
N VAL A 651 -9.47 -25.34 5.01
CA VAL A 651 -9.20 -25.49 6.44
C VAL A 651 -8.26 -26.69 6.59
N CYS A 652 -7.03 -26.48 6.13
CA CYS A 652 -5.80 -27.17 6.51
C CYS A 652 -4.68 -26.48 5.73
N ILE A 653 -4.04 -25.47 6.35
CA ILE A 653 -2.62 -25.05 6.22
C ILE A 653 -2.35 -24.07 7.35
#